data_AF-A0A172TEB5-F1
#
_entry.id   AF-A0A172TEB5-F1
#
_cell.length_a   1.000
_cell.length_b   1.000
_cell.length_c   1.000
_cell.angle_alpha   90.00
_cell.angle_beta   90.00
_cell.angle_gamma   90.00
#
_symmetry.space_group_name_H-M   'P 1'
#
loop_
_entity.id
_entity.type
_entity.pdbx_description
1 polymer ?
#
loop_
_entity_poly.entity_id
_entity_poly.type
_entity_poly.pdbx_seq_one_letter_code
_entity_poly.pdbx_strand_id
1 'polypeptide(L)'
;MPNIKLITENLADELIPAIERATSIYIMTSFVMASGVQILAPHLRKAAQYGTEIKVLGGDYLFVTQPDALRKLLQIDPRIEARLWRSRGASFHPKAYLLDFEENEGLLIVGSSNLSRSAFKLGIEWNLAMNAQAEPTTFQDALDKFMHNFHHEWTVPLNELTIAEYEKEYEIHKQRNPELERLVIELDELELHTSAPVAITEPIIEETITFLEPRPAQQLALEALAATVEEDYNKAMVVMATGLGKTYLAAFFAKSYKRVLFVAHREEILQQASASFHRVLPDRSVGLYNGQEKNVTADCVFASIYTLGMKKHRERFNSDAFDLIIVDEFHHAAARSYQSVLEYFQPEFMLGITATPDRMDGKDVYGLCDGNVAYQLHFLDAIQQQWLSPFRYFGVYDETDYSAIPWVGSGYDEEELLAAQLKDDMAEKIYQAWTQHKQTRTIGFCSSIRQANFLAQFFKGKGVKALALHSNTREMSRVQAIQGIQDLTLELIFTVDLFNEGVDIPSVDTLLFTRPTESLTVFTQQVGRGLRLHGGKSHCSIIDLIGNYRYADLKMSLFQIAEESTERNNKSAVPSTVASCEINLELRVINLLEELFRKRQPRKDNLKFSYFKLKSELGRRPTYLELHLHGHANSREYVQEFKSYLGFLHWAGELDEHEVEVYLQHQDWIREVEGTVMTKSYKMVVLAAMLERGPDHWADAITPEEVAPYFHRFYMEKDYRKKIDFSDAETKKLWDYDEAKVAKLIARMPMTKWSGSSKGLVSFEGGRFEFNIPNNIDSSELIYVWVEQICKYRLHWHFERKVNNTLFINTKGK
;
A
#
# COMPACT_ATOMS: atom_id res chain seq x y z
N MET A 1 26.27 -5.02 32.57
CA MET A 1 25.62 -6.35 32.69
C MET A 1 26.51 -7.39 32.04
N PRO A 2 26.50 -8.66 32.47
CA PRO A 2 27.15 -9.74 31.70
C PRO A 2 26.63 -9.74 30.26
N ASN A 3 27.49 -10.07 29.29
CA ASN A 3 27.18 -10.03 27.84
C ASN A 3 25.94 -10.85 27.49
N ILE A 4 25.80 -12.00 28.15
CA ILE A 4 24.66 -12.90 28.04
C ILE A 4 24.29 -13.35 29.47
N LYS A 5 23.00 -13.37 29.80
CA LYS A 5 22.45 -13.80 31.08
C LYS A 5 21.25 -14.71 30.85
N LEU A 6 21.27 -15.89 31.43
CA LEU A 6 20.09 -16.73 31.52
C LEU A 6 19.22 -16.24 32.67
N ILE A 7 17.96 -15.92 32.38
CA ILE A 7 16.94 -15.50 33.35
C ILE A 7 15.90 -16.62 33.39
N THR A 8 15.91 -17.37 34.49
CA THR A 8 15.00 -18.51 34.66
C THR A 8 13.77 -18.22 35.52
N GLU A 9 13.82 -17.14 36.29
CA GLU A 9 12.79 -16.72 37.24
C GLU A 9 12.70 -15.20 37.27
N ASN A 10 11.52 -14.67 37.61
CA ASN A 10 11.29 -13.23 37.85
C ASN A 10 11.75 -12.30 36.71
N LEU A 11 11.39 -12.59 35.46
CA LEU A 11 11.73 -11.74 34.30
C LEU A 11 11.35 -10.26 34.50
N ALA A 12 10.28 -9.97 35.24
CA ALA A 12 9.88 -8.59 35.55
C ALA A 12 10.98 -7.79 36.28
N ASP A 13 11.79 -8.42 37.12
CA ASP A 13 12.82 -7.73 37.90
C ASP A 13 13.99 -7.26 37.01
N GLU A 14 14.18 -7.87 35.85
CA GLU A 14 15.15 -7.44 34.84
C GLU A 14 14.52 -6.47 33.84
N LEU A 15 13.26 -6.72 33.46
CA LEU A 15 12.57 -5.95 32.43
C LEU A 15 12.15 -4.56 32.92
N ILE A 16 11.66 -4.43 34.16
CA ILE A 16 11.16 -3.16 34.71
C ILE A 16 12.27 -2.08 34.79
N PRO A 17 13.45 -2.34 35.37
CA PRO A 17 14.53 -1.35 35.40
C PRO A 17 15.01 -0.96 34.00
N ALA A 18 14.98 -1.90 33.05
CA ALA A 18 15.32 -1.65 31.66
C ALA A 18 14.28 -0.74 30.99
N ILE A 19 12.97 -0.99 31.18
CA ILE A 19 11.90 -0.12 30.65
C ILE A 19 12.08 1.33 31.09
N GLU A 20 12.44 1.57 32.35
CA GLU A 20 12.57 2.93 32.88
C GLU A 20 13.75 3.73 32.30
N ARG A 21 14.71 3.06 31.68
CA ARG A 21 15.89 3.66 31.04
C ARG A 21 15.80 3.71 29.51
N ALA A 22 14.82 3.05 28.92
CA ALA A 22 14.78 2.82 27.48
C ALA A 22 14.37 4.08 26.69
N THR A 23 15.06 4.30 25.58
CA THR A 23 14.70 5.30 24.55
C THR A 23 13.68 4.73 23.55
N SER A 24 13.74 3.41 23.33
CA SER A 24 12.72 2.66 22.59
C SER A 24 12.44 1.29 23.23
N ILE A 25 11.18 0.88 23.23
CA ILE A 25 10.69 -0.38 23.80
C ILE A 25 9.86 -1.12 22.75
N TYR A 26 10.30 -2.33 22.40
CA TYR A 26 9.62 -3.20 21.45
C TYR A 26 9.29 -4.54 22.12
N ILE A 27 8.00 -4.85 22.23
CA ILE A 27 7.52 -6.08 22.89
C ILE A 27 6.77 -6.91 21.86
N MET A 28 7.24 -8.13 21.57
CA MET A 28 6.59 -9.07 20.66
C MET A 28 6.32 -10.38 21.38
N THR A 29 5.05 -10.70 21.59
CA THR A 29 4.64 -11.87 22.36
C THR A 29 3.55 -12.66 21.64
N SER A 30 3.58 -13.97 21.78
CA SER A 30 2.65 -14.89 21.12
C SER A 30 1.22 -14.67 21.61
N PHE A 31 1.08 -14.40 22.92
CA PHE A 31 -0.18 -13.99 23.50
C PHE A 31 -0.03 -12.94 24.61
N VAL A 32 -1.12 -12.22 24.85
CA VAL A 32 -1.20 -11.12 25.81
C VAL A 32 -2.29 -11.40 26.85
N MET A 33 -1.92 -11.42 28.13
CA MET A 33 -2.84 -11.62 29.25
C MET A 33 -2.94 -10.36 30.11
N ALA A 34 -4.13 -10.12 30.66
CA ALA A 34 -4.41 -8.90 31.43
C ALA A 34 -3.51 -8.80 32.67
N SER A 35 -3.16 -9.96 33.24
CA SER A 35 -2.27 -10.09 34.39
C SER A 35 -0.83 -9.64 34.09
N GLY A 36 -0.32 -9.88 32.87
CA GLY A 36 1.01 -9.42 32.45
C GLY A 36 1.03 -7.93 32.12
N VAL A 37 -0.02 -7.46 31.42
CA VAL A 37 -0.19 -6.03 31.10
C VAL A 37 -0.21 -5.18 32.38
N GLN A 38 -0.93 -5.62 33.41
CA GLN A 38 -1.00 -4.92 34.70
C GLN A 38 0.37 -4.75 35.38
N ILE A 39 1.31 -5.68 35.18
CA ILE A 39 2.65 -5.59 35.76
C ILE A 39 3.47 -4.48 35.09
N LEU A 40 3.44 -4.40 33.75
CA LEU A 40 4.25 -3.43 33.02
C LEU A 40 3.58 -2.07 32.85
N ALA A 41 2.24 -1.98 32.96
CA ALA A 41 1.48 -0.77 32.67
C ALA A 41 1.98 0.51 33.38
N PRO A 42 2.30 0.50 34.70
CA PRO A 42 2.81 1.70 35.37
C PRO A 42 4.13 2.20 34.76
N HIS A 43 5.02 1.27 34.38
CA HIS A 43 6.35 1.56 33.86
C HIS A 43 6.30 2.00 32.39
N LEU A 44 5.48 1.33 31.57
CA LEU A 44 5.24 1.73 30.18
C LEU A 44 4.58 3.11 30.09
N ARG A 45 3.63 3.43 30.96
CA ARG A 45 3.02 4.77 31.03
C ARG A 45 4.07 5.84 31.36
N LYS A 46 4.93 5.58 32.35
CA LYS A 46 6.02 6.47 32.73
C LYS A 46 6.99 6.68 31.57
N ALA A 47 7.42 5.62 30.88
CA ALA A 47 8.29 5.70 29.71
C ALA A 47 7.65 6.51 28.56
N ALA A 48 6.38 6.24 28.23
CA ALA A 48 5.64 7.00 27.21
C ALA A 48 5.61 8.50 27.55
N GLN A 49 5.43 8.86 28.83
CA GLN A 49 5.44 10.25 29.31
C GLN A 49 6.78 10.96 29.09
N TYR A 50 7.90 10.22 29.12
CA TYR A 50 9.23 10.74 28.78
C TYR A 50 9.52 10.78 27.27
N GLY A 51 8.57 10.40 26.42
CA GLY A 51 8.73 10.43 24.97
C GLY A 51 9.43 9.20 24.38
N THR A 52 9.59 8.13 25.18
CA THR A 52 10.08 6.82 24.72
C THR A 52 9.16 6.26 23.63
N GLU A 53 9.73 5.75 22.53
CA GLU A 53 8.96 5.04 21.51
C GLU A 53 8.56 3.65 22.03
N ILE A 54 7.27 3.33 22.05
CA ILE A 54 6.79 2.04 22.56
C ILE A 54 5.92 1.36 21.51
N LYS A 55 6.33 0.16 21.08
CA LYS A 55 5.55 -0.69 20.16
C LYS A 55 5.31 -2.06 20.78
N VAL A 56 4.06 -2.52 20.75
CA VAL A 56 3.66 -3.82 21.30
C VAL A 56 2.94 -4.64 20.23
N LEU A 57 3.44 -5.84 19.95
CA LEU A 57 2.84 -6.81 19.04
C LEU A 57 2.40 -8.04 19.84
N GLY A 58 1.09 -8.24 19.95
CA GLY A 58 0.50 -9.50 20.44
C GLY A 58 0.07 -10.38 19.28
N GLY A 59 0.07 -11.70 19.45
CA GLY A 59 -0.60 -12.62 18.53
C GLY A 59 -1.97 -13.06 19.01
N ASP A 60 -2.80 -13.55 18.11
CA ASP A 60 -4.07 -14.22 18.43
C ASP A 60 -4.02 -15.75 18.22
N TYR A 61 -2.82 -16.32 18.05
CA TYR A 61 -2.68 -17.76 17.86
C TYR A 61 -3.27 -18.54 19.05
N LEU A 62 -4.04 -19.59 18.74
CA LEU A 62 -4.87 -20.37 19.70
C LEU A 62 -5.93 -19.56 20.47
N PHE A 63 -6.17 -18.29 20.10
CA PHE A 63 -7.10 -17.39 20.78
C PHE A 63 -6.82 -17.26 22.29
N VAL A 64 -5.55 -17.32 22.71
CA VAL A 64 -5.15 -17.19 24.13
C VAL A 64 -5.13 -15.73 24.59
N THR A 65 -4.87 -14.80 23.67
CA THR A 65 -4.83 -13.37 23.97
C THR A 65 -6.19 -12.88 24.46
N GLN A 66 -6.23 -12.26 25.63
CA GLN A 66 -7.49 -11.83 26.24
C GLN A 66 -7.94 -10.47 25.68
N PRO A 67 -9.20 -10.31 25.22
CA PRO A 67 -9.71 -9.00 24.78
C PRO A 67 -9.57 -7.90 25.85
N ASP A 68 -9.81 -8.23 27.13
CA ASP A 68 -9.59 -7.31 28.27
C ASP A 68 -8.11 -6.89 28.41
N ALA A 69 -7.15 -7.77 28.09
CA ALA A 69 -5.74 -7.43 28.12
C ALA A 69 -5.37 -6.41 27.03
N LEU A 70 -5.95 -6.58 25.84
CA LEU A 70 -5.78 -5.66 24.73
C LEU A 70 -6.37 -4.27 25.07
N ARG A 71 -7.56 -4.22 25.68
CA ARG A 71 -8.14 -2.96 26.17
C ARG A 71 -7.24 -2.30 27.21
N LYS A 72 -6.71 -3.08 28.16
CA LYS A 72 -5.79 -2.57 29.17
C LYS A 72 -4.51 -2.01 28.57
N LEU A 73 -3.96 -2.61 27.50
CA LEU A 73 -2.82 -2.05 26.76
C LEU A 73 -3.15 -0.69 26.15
N LEU A 74 -4.32 -0.59 25.50
CA LEU A 74 -4.80 0.65 24.88
C LEU A 74 -4.95 1.80 25.90
N GLN A 75 -5.35 1.47 27.13
CA GLN A 75 -5.56 2.42 28.24
C GLN A 75 -4.27 2.86 28.96
N ILE A 76 -3.10 2.33 28.59
CA ILE A 76 -1.84 2.70 29.25
C ILE A 76 -1.50 4.17 28.93
N ASP A 77 -1.34 4.48 27.64
CA ASP A 77 -1.03 5.81 27.10
C ASP A 77 -1.27 5.83 25.57
N PRO A 78 -1.88 6.88 24.98
CA PRO A 78 -2.18 6.95 23.55
C PRO A 78 -0.94 6.99 22.63
N ARG A 79 0.25 7.26 23.17
CA ARG A 79 1.52 7.23 22.40
C ARG A 79 2.03 5.82 22.15
N ILE A 80 1.51 4.81 22.84
CA ILE A 80 1.92 3.41 22.67
C ILE A 80 1.26 2.86 21.41
N GLU A 81 2.06 2.41 20.46
CA GLU A 81 1.57 1.73 19.27
C GLU A 81 1.40 0.24 19.54
N ALA A 82 0.17 -0.19 19.85
CA ALA A 82 -0.16 -1.61 19.98
C ALA A 82 -0.77 -2.16 18.69
N ARG A 83 -0.40 -3.39 18.31
CA ARG A 83 -0.96 -4.12 17.17
C ARG A 83 -1.23 -5.57 17.54
N LEU A 84 -2.17 -6.18 16.84
CA LEU A 84 -2.52 -7.59 16.96
C LEU A 84 -2.16 -8.30 15.66
N TRP A 85 -1.33 -9.33 15.74
CA TRP A 85 -1.08 -10.27 14.65
C TRP A 85 -2.26 -11.23 14.53
N ARG A 86 -2.87 -11.24 13.33
CA ARG A 86 -3.98 -12.10 12.97
C ARG A 86 -3.42 -13.38 12.36
N SER A 87 -3.25 -14.39 13.21
CA SER A 87 -2.62 -15.68 12.91
C SER A 87 -3.36 -16.47 11.85
N ARG A 88 -4.70 -16.40 11.81
CA ARG A 88 -5.55 -17.15 10.87
C ARG A 88 -5.23 -18.66 10.86
N GLY A 89 -4.83 -19.20 12.02
CA GLY A 89 -4.42 -20.60 12.16
C GLY A 89 -2.93 -20.87 11.90
N ALA A 90 -2.18 -19.92 11.34
CA ALA A 90 -0.72 -20.02 11.22
C ALA A 90 -0.01 -19.76 12.55
N SER A 91 1.02 -20.55 12.84
CA SER A 91 1.83 -20.45 14.06
C SER A 91 2.48 -19.07 14.20
N PHE A 92 2.15 -18.33 15.27
CA PHE A 92 2.81 -17.08 15.67
C PHE A 92 3.27 -17.19 17.12
N HIS A 93 4.51 -17.66 17.33
CA HIS A 93 5.08 -17.91 18.67
C HIS A 93 6.31 -17.09 19.10
N PRO A 94 6.56 -15.87 18.58
CA PRO A 94 7.69 -15.09 19.07
C PRO A 94 7.44 -14.60 20.50
N LYS A 95 8.51 -14.52 21.29
CA LYS A 95 8.53 -13.97 22.66
C LYS A 95 9.85 -13.24 22.84
N ALA A 96 9.80 -11.96 22.54
CA ALA A 96 10.96 -11.10 22.49
C ALA A 96 10.64 -9.74 23.13
N TYR A 97 11.56 -9.27 23.97
CA TYR A 97 11.55 -7.94 24.57
C TYR A 97 12.84 -7.25 24.16
N LEU A 98 12.73 -6.18 23.38
CA LEU A 98 13.86 -5.42 22.89
C LEU A 98 13.78 -4.01 23.48
N LEU A 99 14.80 -3.64 24.23
CA LEU A 99 14.90 -2.33 24.86
C LEU A 99 16.16 -1.67 24.36
N ASP A 100 16.01 -0.52 23.73
CA ASP A 100 17.13 0.29 23.27
C ASP A 100 17.41 1.38 24.30
N PHE A 101 18.69 1.67 24.53
CA PHE A 101 19.15 2.73 25.41
C PHE A 101 19.97 3.76 24.60
N GLU A 102 20.58 4.73 25.27
CA GLU A 102 21.53 5.66 24.64
C GLU A 102 22.89 4.97 24.35
N GLU A 103 23.71 5.58 23.47
CA GLU A 103 25.11 5.17 23.22
C GLU A 103 25.35 3.74 22.68
N ASN A 104 24.43 3.20 21.87
CA ASN A 104 24.46 1.80 21.36
C ASN A 104 24.39 0.73 22.46
N GLU A 105 23.86 1.07 23.64
CA GLU A 105 23.44 0.09 24.63
C GLU A 105 22.01 -0.41 24.33
N GLY A 106 21.75 -1.67 24.64
CA GLY A 106 20.43 -2.27 24.47
C GLY A 106 20.33 -3.61 25.18
N LEU A 107 19.11 -4.09 25.37
CA LEU A 107 18.80 -5.35 26.01
C LEU A 107 17.81 -6.12 25.13
N LEU A 108 18.26 -7.25 24.61
CA LEU A 108 17.40 -8.22 23.93
C LEU A 108 17.13 -9.37 24.88
N ILE A 109 15.86 -9.64 25.16
CA ILE A 109 15.44 -10.82 25.89
C ILE A 109 14.59 -11.68 24.96
N VAL A 110 15.03 -12.92 24.71
CA VAL A 110 14.28 -13.91 23.92
C VAL A 110 14.15 -15.18 24.73
N GLY A 111 12.96 -15.79 24.73
CA GLY A 111 12.73 -16.99 25.52
C GLY A 111 11.33 -17.55 25.42
N SER A 112 10.88 -18.17 26.52
CA SER A 112 9.55 -18.78 26.65
C SER A 112 8.49 -17.83 27.23
N SER A 113 8.87 -16.62 27.65
CA SER A 113 7.99 -15.75 28.45
C SER A 113 7.06 -14.85 27.64
N ASN A 114 5.75 -15.12 27.71
CA ASN A 114 4.70 -14.25 27.17
C ASN A 114 4.36 -13.08 28.10
N LEU A 115 3.49 -12.17 27.64
CA LEU A 115 3.01 -11.03 28.44
C LEU A 115 1.97 -11.49 29.48
N SER A 116 2.39 -12.26 30.48
CA SER A 116 1.54 -12.82 31.54
C SER A 116 2.21 -12.75 32.92
N ARG A 117 1.41 -12.78 33.99
CA ARG A 117 1.95 -12.79 35.37
C ARG A 117 2.74 -14.07 35.70
N SER A 118 2.34 -15.22 35.17
CA SER A 118 3.07 -16.47 35.37
C SER A 118 4.47 -16.36 34.78
N ALA A 119 4.59 -16.00 33.50
CA ALA A 119 5.86 -15.84 32.81
C ALA A 119 6.78 -14.78 33.46
N PHE A 120 6.20 -13.75 34.08
CA PHE A 120 6.98 -12.69 34.70
C PHE A 120 7.45 -12.93 36.13
N LYS A 121 6.75 -13.73 36.93
CA LYS A 121 7.00 -13.84 38.38
C LYS A 121 6.95 -15.23 38.98
N LEU A 122 6.27 -16.20 38.35
CA LEU A 122 5.90 -17.46 39.00
C LEU A 122 6.28 -18.71 38.21
N GLY A 123 6.42 -18.61 36.88
CA GLY A 123 6.72 -19.72 35.98
C GLY A 123 8.22 -20.03 35.93
N ILE A 124 8.53 -21.29 35.62
CA ILE A 124 9.88 -21.71 35.23
C ILE A 124 10.00 -21.38 33.76
N GLU A 125 10.74 -20.32 33.46
CA GLU A 125 10.87 -19.76 32.12
C GLU A 125 12.33 -19.83 31.71
N TRP A 126 12.64 -19.91 30.42
CA TRP A 126 14.02 -19.82 29.96
C TRP A 126 14.13 -18.63 29.04
N ASN A 127 14.70 -17.54 29.57
CA ASN A 127 14.95 -16.33 28.81
C ASN A 127 16.44 -16.06 28.72
N LEU A 128 16.92 -15.82 27.51
CA LEU A 128 18.27 -15.35 27.28
C LEU A 128 18.22 -13.83 27.14
N ALA A 129 18.79 -13.13 28.12
CA ALA A 129 19.06 -11.71 28.03
C ALA A 129 20.46 -11.50 27.43
N MET A 130 20.53 -10.66 26.40
CA MET A 130 21.75 -10.34 25.68
C MET A 130 21.91 -8.82 25.63
N ASN A 131 23.10 -8.34 25.98
CA ASN A 131 23.45 -6.94 25.84
C ASN A 131 23.75 -6.63 24.36
N ALA A 132 23.14 -5.58 23.81
CA ALA A 132 23.37 -5.15 22.44
C ALA A 132 24.85 -4.83 22.13
N GLN A 133 25.63 -4.35 23.11
CA GLN A 133 27.06 -4.09 22.92
C GLN A 133 27.88 -5.37 22.69
N ALA A 134 27.43 -6.51 23.24
CA ALA A 134 28.14 -7.78 23.11
C ALA A 134 27.97 -8.37 21.70
N GLU A 135 26.76 -8.26 21.15
CA GLU A 135 26.40 -8.78 19.83
C GLU A 135 25.50 -7.77 19.08
N PRO A 136 26.07 -6.67 18.55
CA PRO A 136 25.28 -5.58 17.95
C PRO A 136 24.49 -6.01 16.72
N THR A 137 25.04 -6.91 15.91
CA THR A 137 24.41 -7.46 14.70
C THR A 137 23.16 -8.26 15.04
N THR A 138 23.24 -9.12 16.05
CA THR A 138 22.12 -9.95 16.51
C THR A 138 20.98 -9.10 17.09
N PHE A 139 21.32 -8.07 17.87
CA PHE A 139 20.33 -7.14 18.41
C PHE A 139 19.57 -6.42 17.30
N GLN A 140 20.28 -5.97 16.27
CA GLN A 140 19.69 -5.27 15.15
C GLN A 140 18.83 -6.17 14.25
N ASP A 141 19.27 -7.41 13.96
CA ASP A 141 18.45 -8.40 13.24
C ASP A 141 17.12 -8.67 13.97
N ALA A 142 17.15 -8.74 15.30
CA ALA A 142 15.95 -8.90 16.10
C ALA A 142 15.01 -7.67 16.00
N LEU A 143 15.55 -6.46 15.93
CA LEU A 143 14.77 -5.23 15.70
C LEU A 143 14.15 -5.17 14.30
N ASP A 144 14.91 -5.51 13.26
CA ASP A 144 14.38 -5.49 11.89
C ASP A 144 13.29 -6.56 11.71
N LYS A 145 13.46 -7.75 12.30
CA LYS A 145 12.41 -8.79 12.36
C LYS A 145 11.18 -8.32 13.14
N PHE A 146 11.37 -7.63 14.26
CA PHE A 146 10.27 -7.03 15.00
C PHE A 146 9.49 -6.05 14.11
N MET A 147 10.18 -5.12 13.45
CA MET A 147 9.54 -4.09 12.61
C MET A 147 8.84 -4.68 11.39
N HIS A 148 9.44 -5.69 10.77
CA HIS A 148 8.82 -6.44 9.68
C HIS A 148 7.50 -7.08 10.14
N ASN A 149 7.52 -7.80 11.26
CA ASN A 149 6.31 -8.42 11.81
C ASN A 149 5.28 -7.36 12.23
N PHE A 150 5.72 -6.26 12.85
CA PHE A 150 4.85 -5.18 13.33
C PHE A 150 4.14 -4.43 12.19
N HIS A 151 4.71 -4.40 11.00
CA HIS A 151 4.11 -3.75 9.83
C HIS A 151 3.59 -4.73 8.78
N HIS A 152 3.58 -6.03 9.09
CA HIS A 152 3.09 -7.08 8.21
C HIS A 152 1.60 -6.88 7.91
N GLU A 153 1.14 -7.31 6.73
CA GLU A 153 -0.27 -7.20 6.31
C GLU A 153 -1.25 -7.98 7.21
N TRP A 154 -0.75 -8.96 7.97
CA TRP A 154 -1.54 -9.72 8.94
C TRP A 154 -1.64 -9.02 10.30
N THR A 155 -0.98 -7.87 10.47
CA THR A 155 -1.10 -7.08 11.70
C THR A 155 -2.13 -5.97 11.56
N VAL A 156 -3.05 -5.93 12.52
CA VAL A 156 -4.05 -4.87 12.63
C VAL A 156 -3.67 -3.90 13.75
N PRO A 157 -3.85 -2.58 13.56
CA PRO A 157 -3.67 -1.62 14.65
C PRO A 157 -4.69 -1.90 15.75
N LEU A 158 -4.26 -1.81 17.00
CA LEU A 158 -5.15 -2.03 18.13
C LEU A 158 -6.00 -0.78 18.40
N ASN A 159 -7.31 -0.94 18.37
CA ASN A 159 -8.31 0.07 18.70
C ASN A 159 -9.62 -0.61 19.15
N GLU A 160 -10.59 0.15 19.66
CA GLU A 160 -11.85 -0.42 20.17
C GLU A 160 -12.62 -1.25 19.11
N LEU A 161 -12.57 -0.87 17.82
CA LEU A 161 -13.22 -1.63 16.75
C LEU A 161 -12.54 -2.98 16.52
N THR A 162 -11.23 -2.98 16.32
CA THR A 162 -10.44 -4.22 16.11
C THR A 162 -10.47 -5.15 17.32
N ILE A 163 -10.53 -4.60 18.54
CA ILE A 163 -10.71 -5.38 19.78
C ILE A 163 -12.10 -6.01 19.79
N ALA A 164 -13.16 -5.26 19.44
CA ALA A 164 -14.52 -5.80 19.40
C ALA A 164 -14.70 -6.88 18.32
N GLU A 165 -14.03 -6.72 17.16
CA GLU A 165 -13.95 -7.76 16.13
C GLU A 165 -13.27 -9.02 16.66
N TYR A 166 -12.09 -8.88 17.26
CA TYR A 166 -11.37 -9.99 17.86
C TYR A 166 -12.14 -10.66 19.01
N GLU A 167 -12.81 -9.89 19.86
CA GLU A 167 -13.60 -10.41 20.99
C GLU A 167 -14.73 -11.32 20.51
N LYS A 168 -15.40 -10.99 19.40
CA LYS A 168 -16.41 -11.88 18.80
C LYS A 168 -15.81 -13.23 18.41
N GLU A 169 -14.64 -13.22 17.78
CA GLU A 169 -13.96 -14.44 17.35
C GLU A 169 -13.44 -15.25 18.54
N TYR A 170 -12.89 -14.55 19.54
CA TYR A 170 -12.45 -15.13 20.82
C TYR A 170 -13.61 -15.86 21.51
N GLU A 171 -14.79 -15.24 21.60
CA GLU A 171 -15.98 -15.87 22.21
C GLU A 171 -16.50 -17.04 21.37
N ILE A 172 -16.53 -16.94 20.04
CA ILE A 172 -16.90 -18.05 19.15
C ILE A 172 -15.94 -19.23 19.35
N HIS A 173 -14.64 -18.97 19.41
CA HIS A 173 -13.62 -19.99 19.62
C HIS A 173 -13.75 -20.64 21.00
N LYS A 174 -14.00 -19.84 22.04
CA LYS A 174 -14.23 -20.30 23.41
C LYS A 174 -15.47 -21.19 23.53
N GLN A 175 -16.56 -20.84 22.84
CA GLN A 175 -17.79 -21.65 22.81
C GLN A 175 -17.61 -22.96 22.06
N ARG A 176 -16.83 -22.97 20.97
CA ARG A 176 -16.57 -24.18 20.16
C ARG A 176 -15.60 -25.14 20.82
N ASN A 177 -14.71 -24.65 21.69
CA ASN A 177 -13.66 -25.45 22.30
C ASN A 177 -13.58 -25.26 23.83
N PRO A 178 -14.61 -25.69 24.60
CA PRO A 178 -14.61 -25.56 26.06
C PRO A 178 -13.48 -26.38 26.74
N GLU A 179 -12.96 -27.42 26.08
CA GLU A 179 -11.83 -28.23 26.58
C GLU A 179 -10.46 -27.58 26.33
N LEU A 180 -10.35 -26.62 25.40
CA LEU A 180 -9.11 -25.89 25.12
C LEU A 180 -8.69 -24.98 26.29
N GLU A 181 -9.63 -24.53 27.12
CA GLU A 181 -9.32 -23.77 28.36
C GLU A 181 -8.51 -24.61 29.37
N ARG A 182 -8.63 -25.95 29.32
CA ARG A 182 -7.79 -26.89 30.08
C ARG A 182 -6.50 -27.26 29.35
N LEU A 183 -6.53 -27.42 28.02
CA LEU A 183 -5.37 -27.74 27.20
C LEU A 183 -4.38 -26.57 27.02
N VAL A 184 -4.81 -25.32 27.06
CA VAL A 184 -3.93 -24.12 27.04
C VAL A 184 -3.03 -24.05 28.29
N ILE A 185 -3.39 -24.78 29.36
CA ILE A 185 -2.57 -24.96 30.57
C ILE A 185 -1.64 -26.18 30.44
N GLU A 186 -1.96 -27.17 29.59
CA GLU A 186 -1.22 -28.43 29.43
C GLU A 186 -0.32 -28.51 28.18
N LEU A 187 -0.44 -27.59 27.22
CA LEU A 187 0.30 -27.60 25.94
C LEU A 187 1.70 -26.96 26.00
N ASP A 188 2.25 -26.71 27.19
CA ASP A 188 3.57 -26.07 27.39
C ASP A 188 4.77 -27.03 27.29
N GLU A 189 4.54 -28.29 26.91
CA GLU A 189 5.59 -29.32 26.79
C GLU A 189 5.49 -30.13 25.49
N LEU A 190 5.84 -29.55 24.33
CA LEU A 190 6.28 -30.32 23.15
C LEU A 190 6.81 -29.38 22.03
N GLU A 191 8.14 -29.31 21.90
CA GLU A 191 8.92 -29.48 20.66
C GLU A 191 10.30 -28.78 20.78
N LEU A 192 11.32 -29.61 21.06
CA LEU A 192 12.75 -29.31 20.90
C LEU A 192 13.29 -30.01 19.65
N HIS A 193 14.38 -29.45 19.10
CA HIS A 193 15.29 -29.91 18.02
C HIS A 193 15.03 -29.23 16.63
N THR A 194 15.95 -28.49 16.00
CA THR A 194 17.37 -28.81 15.70
C THR A 194 18.20 -27.59 15.23
N SER A 195 19.47 -27.58 15.66
CA SER A 195 20.75 -27.28 14.97
C SER A 195 21.09 -25.94 14.27
N ALA A 196 22.30 -25.46 14.59
CA ALA A 196 22.97 -24.19 14.27
C ALA A 196 23.65 -24.12 12.86
N PRO A 197 24.23 -22.96 12.47
CA PRO A 197 24.45 -22.53 11.08
C PRO A 197 25.83 -22.87 10.50
N VAL A 198 25.94 -22.82 9.16
CA VAL A 198 27.23 -22.85 8.43
C VAL A 198 27.29 -21.66 7.48
N ALA A 199 28.37 -20.89 7.59
CA ALA A 199 28.72 -19.77 6.71
C ALA A 199 29.44 -20.24 5.45
N ILE A 200 29.19 -19.58 4.32
CA ILE A 200 30.00 -19.67 3.10
C ILE A 200 30.16 -18.26 2.53
N THR A 201 31.41 -17.80 2.43
CA THR A 201 31.84 -16.62 1.67
C THR A 201 32.26 -17.03 0.27
N GLU A 202 31.84 -16.30 -0.76
CA GLU A 202 32.34 -16.39 -2.13
C GLU A 202 32.83 -15.02 -2.65
N PRO A 203 33.74 -14.99 -3.65
CA PRO A 203 34.56 -13.83 -3.98
C PRO A 203 33.93 -12.90 -5.03
N ILE A 204 34.39 -11.65 -5.04
CA ILE A 204 33.98 -10.57 -5.96
C ILE A 204 34.79 -10.68 -7.27
N ILE A 205 34.11 -10.63 -8.41
CA ILE A 205 34.71 -10.52 -9.75
C ILE A 205 34.71 -9.04 -10.15
N GLU A 206 35.88 -8.50 -10.52
CA GLU A 206 36.01 -7.19 -11.16
C GLU A 206 35.62 -7.28 -12.64
N GLU A 207 34.64 -6.48 -13.07
CA GLU A 207 34.33 -6.25 -14.48
C GLU A 207 34.72 -4.83 -14.90
N THR A 208 35.38 -4.76 -16.05
CA THR A 208 35.86 -3.56 -16.72
C THR A 208 34.74 -2.52 -16.95
N ILE A 209 34.98 -1.28 -16.51
CA ILE A 209 34.03 -0.17 -16.64
C ILE A 209 33.92 0.26 -18.10
N THR A 210 32.74 0.08 -18.69
CA THR A 210 32.33 0.80 -19.89
C THR A 210 31.39 1.95 -19.49
N PHE A 211 31.61 3.14 -20.04
CA PHE A 211 30.75 4.29 -19.80
C PHE A 211 29.34 4.00 -20.34
N LEU A 212 28.34 4.03 -19.45
CA LEU A 212 26.94 3.76 -19.78
C LEU A 212 26.22 5.06 -20.16
N GLU A 213 25.57 5.05 -21.33
CA GLU A 213 24.64 6.10 -21.76
C GLU A 213 23.18 5.72 -21.42
N PRO A 214 22.31 6.69 -21.11
CA PRO A 214 20.90 6.44 -20.86
C PRO A 214 20.20 5.89 -22.10
N ARG A 215 19.32 4.89 -21.91
CA ARG A 215 18.48 4.35 -22.99
C ARG A 215 17.43 5.39 -23.43
N PRO A 216 16.86 5.30 -24.65
CA PRO A 216 15.86 6.27 -25.13
C PRO A 216 14.70 6.52 -24.15
N ALA A 217 14.14 5.46 -23.55
CA ALA A 217 13.08 5.59 -22.53
C ALA A 217 13.53 6.38 -21.28
N GLN A 218 14.79 6.19 -20.87
CA GLN A 218 15.38 6.87 -19.73
C GLN A 218 15.67 8.33 -20.08
N GLN A 219 16.11 8.62 -21.30
CA GLN A 219 16.34 9.98 -21.76
C GLN A 219 15.05 10.82 -21.73
N LEU A 220 13.93 10.29 -22.25
CA LEU A 220 12.64 10.97 -22.18
C LEU A 220 12.20 11.24 -20.73
N ALA A 221 12.40 10.27 -19.85
CA ALA A 221 12.08 10.43 -18.43
C ALA A 221 13.00 11.45 -17.73
N LEU A 222 14.30 11.48 -18.07
CA LEU A 222 15.25 12.48 -17.55
C LEU A 222 14.92 13.89 -18.03
N GLU A 223 14.55 14.05 -19.30
CA GLU A 223 14.11 15.34 -19.87
C GLU A 223 12.84 15.84 -19.16
N ALA A 224 11.87 14.96 -18.92
CA ALA A 224 10.66 15.30 -18.18
C ALA A 224 10.94 15.64 -16.71
N LEU A 225 11.86 14.92 -16.05
CA LEU A 225 12.30 15.24 -14.69
C LEU A 225 13.06 16.57 -14.64
N ALA A 226 13.90 16.87 -15.62
CA ALA A 226 14.61 18.15 -15.70
C ALA A 226 13.63 19.31 -15.86
N ALA A 227 12.64 19.19 -16.76
CA ALA A 227 11.57 20.18 -16.90
C ALA A 227 10.78 20.36 -15.60
N THR A 228 10.52 19.27 -14.87
CA THR A 228 9.85 19.31 -13.57
C THR A 228 10.63 20.13 -12.54
N VAL A 229 11.95 19.96 -12.49
CA VAL A 229 12.84 20.73 -11.61
C VAL A 229 12.89 22.21 -12.04
N GLU A 230 12.93 22.50 -13.34
CA GLU A 230 12.87 23.87 -13.88
C GLU A 230 11.55 24.61 -13.55
N GLU A 231 10.46 23.87 -13.33
CA GLU A 231 9.16 24.39 -12.91
C GLU A 231 9.04 24.60 -11.37
N ASP A 232 10.15 24.54 -10.63
CA ASP A 232 10.26 24.70 -9.18
C ASP A 232 9.50 23.62 -8.36
N TYR A 233 9.20 22.45 -8.95
CA TYR A 233 8.71 21.31 -8.18
C TYR A 233 9.85 20.67 -7.40
N ASN A 234 9.59 20.30 -6.15
CA ASN A 234 10.54 19.61 -5.26
C ASN A 234 10.19 18.14 -5.03
N LYS A 235 9.12 17.62 -5.65
CA LYS A 235 8.72 16.22 -5.58
C LYS A 235 8.09 15.79 -6.91
N ALA A 236 8.39 14.58 -7.35
CA ALA A 236 7.78 13.99 -8.54
C ALA A 236 7.76 12.47 -8.48
N MET A 237 6.81 11.86 -9.19
CA MET A 237 6.76 10.44 -9.45
C MET A 237 7.09 10.12 -10.90
N VAL A 238 7.86 9.05 -11.12
CA VAL A 238 8.03 8.43 -12.44
C VAL A 238 7.42 7.03 -12.43
N VAL A 239 6.50 6.84 -13.37
CA VAL A 239 5.85 5.56 -13.63
C VAL A 239 6.48 4.92 -14.85
N MET A 240 7.17 3.80 -14.66
CA MET A 240 7.89 3.16 -15.76
C MET A 240 7.78 1.65 -15.67
N ALA A 241 7.39 1.01 -16.79
CA ALA A 241 7.24 -0.44 -16.87
C ALA A 241 8.49 -1.19 -16.38
N THR A 242 8.27 -2.35 -15.74
CA THR A 242 9.39 -3.19 -15.31
C THR A 242 10.22 -3.63 -16.52
N GLY A 243 11.53 -3.68 -16.35
CA GLY A 243 12.47 -4.00 -17.45
C GLY A 243 13.05 -2.78 -18.20
N LEU A 244 12.55 -1.56 -17.97
CA LEU A 244 13.08 -0.33 -18.61
C LEU A 244 14.23 0.34 -17.85
N GLY A 245 14.66 -0.23 -16.71
CA GLY A 245 15.84 0.23 -15.97
C GLY A 245 15.57 1.45 -15.06
N LYS A 246 14.49 1.39 -14.27
CA LYS A 246 14.13 2.37 -13.21
C LYS A 246 15.32 2.78 -12.33
N THR A 247 16.13 1.81 -11.92
CA THR A 247 17.30 2.04 -11.06
C THR A 247 18.42 2.81 -11.77
N TYR A 248 18.62 2.58 -13.07
CA TYR A 248 19.59 3.36 -13.86
C TYR A 248 19.06 4.77 -14.12
N LEU A 249 17.76 4.94 -14.39
CA LEU A 249 17.14 6.27 -14.45
C LEU A 249 17.41 7.07 -13.17
N ALA A 250 17.17 6.46 -12.01
CA ALA A 250 17.43 7.05 -10.70
C ALA A 250 18.89 7.50 -10.56
N ALA A 251 19.84 6.64 -10.96
CA ALA A 251 21.26 6.92 -10.90
C ALA A 251 21.68 8.06 -11.85
N PHE A 252 21.11 8.14 -13.06
CA PHE A 252 21.38 9.23 -13.98
C PHE A 252 20.82 10.56 -13.48
N PHE A 253 19.62 10.56 -12.89
CA PHE A 253 19.02 11.77 -12.30
C PHE A 253 19.81 12.26 -11.08
N ALA A 254 20.35 11.33 -10.29
CA ALA A 254 21.19 11.63 -9.13
C ALA A 254 22.50 12.38 -9.46
N LYS A 255 22.93 12.46 -10.73
CA LYS A 255 24.13 13.22 -11.16
C LYS A 255 24.10 14.69 -10.74
N SER A 256 22.92 15.30 -10.70
CA SER A 256 22.76 16.73 -10.40
C SER A 256 22.77 17.06 -8.90
N TYR A 257 22.71 16.06 -8.03
CA TYR A 257 22.59 16.21 -6.57
C TYR A 257 23.87 15.72 -5.90
N LYS A 258 24.28 16.25 -4.73
CA LYS A 258 25.55 15.82 -4.11
C LYS A 258 25.35 14.63 -3.18
N ARG A 259 24.36 14.71 -2.30
CA ARG A 259 24.06 13.67 -1.30
C ARG A 259 22.70 13.04 -1.53
N VAL A 260 22.69 11.74 -1.74
CA VAL A 260 21.52 11.00 -2.23
C VAL A 260 21.15 9.88 -1.25
N LEU A 261 19.87 9.77 -0.93
CA LEU A 261 19.29 8.66 -0.20
C LEU A 261 18.42 7.83 -1.13
N PHE A 262 18.74 6.55 -1.29
CA PHE A 262 17.92 5.58 -2.01
C PHE A 262 17.24 4.64 -1.02
N VAL A 263 15.91 4.58 -1.03
CA VAL A 263 15.09 3.82 -0.08
C VAL A 263 14.38 2.67 -0.79
N ALA A 264 14.50 1.46 -0.24
CA ALA A 264 13.76 0.29 -0.67
C ALA A 264 13.44 -0.64 0.51
N HIS A 265 12.50 -1.57 0.33
CA HIS A 265 12.10 -2.55 1.36
C HIS A 265 12.90 -3.85 1.34
N ARG A 266 13.61 -4.18 0.25
CA ARG A 266 14.39 -5.42 0.14
C ARG A 266 15.89 -5.13 0.04
N GLU A 267 16.67 -5.91 0.77
CA GLU A 267 18.13 -5.78 0.82
C GLU A 267 18.78 -6.10 -0.53
N GLU A 268 18.28 -7.10 -1.26
CA GLU A 268 18.79 -7.44 -2.58
C GLU A 268 18.61 -6.29 -3.59
N ILE A 269 17.51 -5.54 -3.49
CA ILE A 269 17.27 -4.35 -4.31
C ILE A 269 18.28 -3.25 -3.96
N LEU A 270 18.56 -3.03 -2.68
CA LEU A 270 19.54 -2.04 -2.24
C LEU A 270 20.95 -2.36 -2.75
N GLN A 271 21.35 -3.63 -2.72
CA GLN A 271 22.64 -4.07 -3.26
C GLN A 271 22.72 -3.88 -4.78
N GLN A 272 21.68 -4.27 -5.51
CA GLN A 272 21.60 -4.07 -6.97
C GLN A 272 21.60 -2.58 -7.34
N ALA A 273 20.89 -1.76 -6.57
CA ALA A 273 20.86 -0.31 -6.75
C ALA A 273 22.22 0.32 -6.46
N SER A 274 22.89 -0.07 -5.37
CA SER A 274 24.24 0.37 -5.03
C SER A 274 25.23 0.08 -6.16
N ALA A 275 25.22 -1.15 -6.69
CA ALA A 275 26.06 -1.53 -7.83
C ALA A 275 25.73 -0.72 -9.11
N SER A 276 24.44 -0.45 -9.36
CA SER A 276 24.01 0.35 -10.52
C SER A 276 24.46 1.81 -10.41
N PHE A 277 24.33 2.41 -9.23
CA PHE A 277 24.79 3.78 -8.97
C PHE A 277 26.30 3.89 -9.06
N HIS A 278 27.05 2.93 -8.52
CA HIS A 278 28.51 2.94 -8.62
C HIS A 278 28.99 2.90 -10.09
N ARG A 279 28.27 2.18 -10.97
CA ARG A 279 28.57 2.16 -12.42
C ARG A 279 28.29 3.49 -13.11
N VAL A 280 27.28 4.24 -12.67
CA VAL A 280 26.89 5.54 -13.28
C VAL A 280 27.65 6.72 -12.67
N LEU A 281 28.05 6.60 -11.40
CA LEU A 281 28.70 7.61 -10.56
C LEU A 281 29.97 7.01 -9.90
N PRO A 282 31.01 6.66 -10.67
CA PRO A 282 32.19 5.97 -10.14
C PRO A 282 33.00 6.80 -9.13
N ASP A 283 32.94 8.13 -9.26
CA ASP A 283 33.67 9.07 -8.38
C ASP A 283 32.96 9.33 -7.05
N ARG A 284 31.79 8.72 -6.80
CA ARG A 284 31.00 8.92 -5.58
C ARG A 284 31.08 7.71 -4.66
N SER A 285 31.21 7.99 -3.37
CA SER A 285 31.15 6.95 -2.35
C SER A 285 29.73 6.40 -2.20
N VAL A 286 29.60 5.07 -2.19
CA VAL A 286 28.34 4.37 -1.94
C VAL A 286 28.37 3.69 -0.57
N GLY A 287 27.26 3.72 0.15
CA GLY A 287 27.15 3.11 1.48
C GLY A 287 25.78 2.47 1.71
N LEU A 288 25.75 1.32 2.38
CA LEU A 288 24.51 0.67 2.80
C LEU A 288 24.11 1.13 4.21
N TYR A 289 22.80 1.28 4.42
CA TYR A 289 22.19 1.61 5.71
C TYR A 289 21.00 0.67 5.98
N ASN A 290 21.29 -0.54 6.44
CA ASN A 290 20.32 -1.60 6.71
C ASN A 290 20.60 -2.20 8.10
N GLY A 291 20.06 -3.38 8.41
CA GLY A 291 20.29 -4.04 9.70
C GLY A 291 21.77 -4.37 10.00
N GLN A 292 22.60 -4.53 8.98
CA GLN A 292 23.96 -5.04 9.12
C GLN A 292 25.01 -3.93 8.96
N GLU A 293 24.78 -3.00 8.03
CA GLU A 293 25.68 -1.91 7.69
C GLU A 293 25.02 -0.56 8.01
N LYS A 294 25.79 0.37 8.59
CA LYS A 294 25.29 1.70 9.01
C LYS A 294 26.19 2.81 8.46
N ASN A 295 26.41 2.84 7.15
CA ASN A 295 27.19 3.90 6.52
C ASN A 295 26.35 5.18 6.45
N VAL A 296 26.77 6.22 7.20
CA VAL A 296 26.09 7.51 7.26
C VAL A 296 26.80 8.61 6.46
N THR A 297 28.07 8.41 6.09
CA THR A 297 28.94 9.45 5.52
C THR A 297 29.08 9.38 4.00
N ALA A 298 28.58 8.31 3.36
CA ALA A 298 28.66 8.16 1.91
C ALA A 298 27.86 9.24 1.16
N ASP A 299 28.30 9.54 -0.06
CA ASP A 299 27.61 10.47 -0.98
C ASP A 299 26.27 9.87 -1.44
N CYS A 300 26.21 8.56 -1.63
CA CYS A 300 25.00 7.82 -1.96
C CYS A 300 24.73 6.74 -0.90
N VAL A 301 23.66 6.92 -0.12
CA VAL A 301 23.26 6.01 0.96
C VAL A 301 22.07 5.18 0.49
N PHE A 302 22.18 3.85 0.56
CA PHE A 302 21.15 2.88 0.19
C PHE A 302 20.56 2.28 1.45
N ALA A 303 19.33 2.65 1.78
CA ALA A 303 18.75 2.41 3.09
C ALA A 303 17.48 1.56 3.07
N SER A 304 17.41 0.63 4.03
CA SER A 304 16.19 -0.16 4.25
C SER A 304 15.12 0.69 4.91
N ILE A 305 13.90 0.68 4.36
CA ILE A 305 12.77 1.40 4.98
C ILE A 305 12.45 0.90 6.38
N TYR A 306 12.66 -0.39 6.67
CA TYR A 306 12.38 -0.95 7.99
C TYR A 306 13.34 -0.39 9.05
N THR A 307 14.61 -0.24 8.68
CA THR A 307 15.62 0.39 9.53
C THR A 307 15.36 1.90 9.68
N LEU A 308 15.13 2.62 8.57
CA LEU A 308 14.88 4.08 8.59
C LEU A 308 13.54 4.49 9.21
N GLY A 309 12.54 3.61 9.21
CA GLY A 309 11.26 3.85 9.86
C GLY A 309 11.39 4.00 11.38
N MET A 310 12.46 3.46 11.97
CA MET A 310 12.74 3.58 13.40
C MET A 310 13.30 4.97 13.73
N LYS A 311 12.72 5.63 14.74
CA LYS A 311 13.06 7.02 15.11
C LYS A 311 14.56 7.21 15.34
N LYS A 312 15.18 6.33 16.12
CA LYS A 312 16.62 6.36 16.42
C LYS A 312 17.53 6.35 15.20
N HIS A 313 17.13 5.66 14.14
CA HIS A 313 17.94 5.48 12.95
C HIS A 313 17.74 6.62 11.97
N ARG A 314 16.53 7.16 11.93
CA ARG A 314 16.17 8.35 11.15
C ARG A 314 16.84 9.60 11.70
N GLU A 315 16.78 9.79 13.02
CA GLU A 315 17.34 10.96 13.71
C GLU A 315 18.89 10.93 13.82
N ARG A 316 19.55 9.87 13.33
CA ARG A 316 21.01 9.88 13.10
C ARG A 316 21.42 10.77 11.94
N PHE A 317 20.50 11.05 11.03
CA PHE A 317 20.68 12.00 9.94
C PHE A 317 19.93 13.28 10.29
N ASN A 318 20.48 14.44 9.96
CA ASN A 318 19.70 15.68 10.04
C ASN A 318 18.56 15.64 9.00
N SER A 319 17.49 16.40 9.24
CA SER A 319 16.37 16.49 8.31
C SER A 319 16.77 16.99 6.92
N ASP A 320 17.82 17.80 6.82
CA ASP A 320 18.38 18.37 5.58
C ASP A 320 19.62 17.60 5.07
N ALA A 321 19.88 16.39 5.56
CA ALA A 321 21.12 15.66 5.27
C ALA A 321 21.26 15.18 3.81
N PHE A 322 20.17 15.17 3.03
CA PHE A 322 20.13 14.63 1.67
C PHE A 322 19.54 15.66 0.72
N ASP A 323 20.19 15.88 -0.42
CA ASP A 323 19.69 16.76 -1.47
C ASP A 323 18.61 16.04 -2.29
N LEU A 324 18.77 14.73 -2.50
CA LEU A 324 17.82 13.90 -3.25
C LEU A 324 17.42 12.67 -2.45
N ILE A 325 16.11 12.45 -2.31
CA ILE A 325 15.56 11.19 -1.79
C ILE A 325 14.85 10.45 -2.92
N ILE A 326 15.27 9.22 -3.16
CA ILE A 326 14.70 8.33 -4.16
C ILE A 326 14.03 7.18 -3.43
N VAL A 327 12.76 6.91 -3.74
CA VAL A 327 12.00 5.81 -3.14
C VAL A 327 11.58 4.86 -4.24
N ASP A 328 12.15 3.66 -4.23
CA ASP A 328 11.78 2.59 -5.16
C ASP A 328 10.49 1.88 -4.70
N GLU A 329 9.79 1.28 -5.67
CA GLU A 329 8.45 0.71 -5.48
C GLU A 329 7.53 1.67 -4.70
N PHE A 330 7.51 2.92 -5.14
CA PHE A 330 6.84 4.06 -4.47
C PHE A 330 5.35 3.83 -4.18
N HIS A 331 4.73 2.82 -4.81
CA HIS A 331 3.37 2.40 -4.47
C HIS A 331 3.20 1.94 -3.01
N HIS A 332 4.29 1.59 -2.31
CA HIS A 332 4.29 1.32 -0.87
C HIS A 332 4.34 2.58 0.03
N ALA A 333 4.60 3.76 -0.54
CA ALA A 333 4.92 4.98 0.22
C ALA A 333 3.80 5.48 1.16
N ALA A 334 2.55 5.03 0.96
CA ALA A 334 1.44 5.35 1.86
C ALA A 334 1.40 4.50 3.15
N ALA A 335 2.36 3.58 3.35
CA ALA A 335 2.52 2.91 4.63
C ALA A 335 3.14 3.85 5.68
N ARG A 336 2.77 3.70 6.96
CA ARG A 336 3.21 4.57 8.05
C ARG A 336 4.74 4.64 8.21
N SER A 337 5.45 3.53 7.94
CA SER A 337 6.91 3.50 7.95
C SER A 337 7.51 4.45 6.90
N TYR A 338 7.00 4.42 5.66
CA TYR A 338 7.37 5.36 4.60
C TYR A 338 6.99 6.79 4.96
N GLN A 339 5.75 7.04 5.38
CA GLN A 339 5.31 8.38 5.79
C GLN A 339 6.21 8.99 6.87
N SER A 340 6.58 8.23 7.89
CA SER A 340 7.47 8.72 8.96
C SER A 340 8.86 9.15 8.47
N VAL A 341 9.35 8.55 7.38
CA VAL A 341 10.61 8.90 6.73
C VAL A 341 10.43 10.14 5.84
N LEU A 342 9.35 10.17 5.04
CA LEU A 342 9.05 11.27 4.11
C LEU A 342 8.64 12.57 4.81
N GLU A 343 8.06 12.49 6.01
CA GLU A 343 7.71 13.65 6.84
C GLU A 343 8.92 14.26 7.56
N TYR A 344 9.92 13.44 7.88
CA TYR A 344 11.11 13.87 8.62
C TYR A 344 12.12 14.59 7.74
N PHE A 345 12.45 14.02 6.58
CA PHE A 345 13.47 14.58 5.70
C PHE A 345 12.91 15.70 4.82
N GLN A 346 13.73 16.72 4.58
CA GLN A 346 13.42 17.87 3.74
C GLN A 346 14.48 17.99 2.63
N PRO A 347 14.45 17.11 1.62
CA PRO A 347 15.40 17.19 0.52
C PRO A 347 15.10 18.34 -0.44
N GLU A 348 16.08 18.71 -1.26
CA GLU A 348 15.88 19.60 -2.41
C GLU A 348 14.90 18.97 -3.41
N PHE A 349 15.00 17.66 -3.62
CA PHE A 349 14.07 16.91 -4.46
C PHE A 349 13.72 15.52 -3.93
N MET A 350 12.47 15.10 -4.09
CA MET A 350 11.99 13.74 -3.81
C MET A 350 11.52 13.06 -5.10
N LEU A 351 12.08 11.90 -5.41
CA LEU A 351 11.72 11.10 -6.57
C LEU A 351 11.10 9.76 -6.15
N GLY A 352 9.80 9.60 -6.40
CA GLY A 352 9.14 8.30 -6.31
C GLY A 352 9.26 7.55 -7.64
N ILE A 353 9.70 6.29 -7.63
CA ILE A 353 9.75 5.47 -8.85
C ILE A 353 8.94 4.20 -8.65
N THR A 354 8.04 3.90 -9.58
CA THR A 354 7.19 2.71 -9.52
C THR A 354 6.84 2.20 -10.92
N ALA A 355 6.53 0.92 -11.06
CA ALA A 355 5.93 0.40 -12.30
C ALA A 355 4.40 0.42 -12.28
N THR A 356 3.82 0.53 -11.08
CA THR A 356 2.41 0.35 -10.80
C THR A 356 1.99 1.44 -9.81
N PRO A 357 1.61 2.63 -10.28
CA PRO A 357 1.19 3.71 -9.40
C PRO A 357 -0.19 3.44 -8.81
N ASP A 358 -1.03 2.71 -9.56
CA ASP A 358 -2.40 2.39 -9.18
C ASP A 358 -2.40 1.25 -8.16
N ARG A 359 -2.92 1.57 -6.98
CA ARG A 359 -3.10 0.63 -5.88
C ARG A 359 -4.46 -0.05 -5.98
N MET A 360 -4.48 -1.38 -5.82
CA MET A 360 -5.72 -2.16 -5.69
C MET A 360 -6.50 -1.78 -4.42
N ASP A 361 -5.77 -1.29 -3.43
CA ASP A 361 -6.30 -0.76 -2.19
C ASP A 361 -6.29 0.77 -2.21
N GLY A 362 -6.50 1.39 -3.37
CA GLY A 362 -6.93 2.78 -3.69
C GLY A 362 -6.32 3.98 -2.96
N LYS A 363 -5.31 3.77 -2.11
CA LYS A 363 -4.55 4.83 -1.44
C LYS A 363 -3.85 5.69 -2.49
N ASP A 364 -3.97 7.00 -2.36
CA ASP A 364 -3.44 7.93 -3.35
C ASP A 364 -1.94 8.18 -3.18
N VAL A 365 -1.13 7.40 -3.90
CA VAL A 365 0.32 7.57 -3.97
C VAL A 365 0.68 8.85 -4.74
N TYR A 366 -0.21 9.33 -5.62
CA TYR A 366 -0.02 10.57 -6.37
C TYR A 366 0.01 11.78 -5.42
N GLY A 367 -0.86 11.79 -4.40
CA GLY A 367 -0.89 12.82 -3.36
C GLY A 367 0.42 12.98 -2.57
N LEU A 368 1.25 11.94 -2.45
CA LEU A 368 2.57 12.03 -1.77
C LEU A 368 3.61 12.84 -2.57
N CYS A 369 3.40 12.96 -3.89
CA CYS A 369 4.18 13.80 -4.78
C CYS A 369 3.38 15.04 -5.24
N ASP A 370 2.39 15.49 -4.45
CA ASP A 370 1.53 16.64 -4.78
C ASP A 370 0.82 16.52 -6.14
N GLY A 371 0.52 15.29 -6.56
CA GLY A 371 -0.09 14.96 -7.86
C GLY A 371 0.89 14.99 -9.03
N ASN A 372 2.17 15.26 -8.79
CA ASN A 372 3.16 15.43 -9.85
C ASN A 372 3.70 14.09 -10.37
N VAL A 373 3.25 13.70 -11.56
CA VAL A 373 3.80 12.57 -12.33
C VAL A 373 4.64 13.14 -13.46
N ALA A 374 5.96 13.16 -13.28
CA ALA A 374 6.87 13.72 -14.27
C ALA A 374 6.85 12.92 -15.58
N TYR A 375 6.76 11.59 -15.49
CA TYR A 375 6.76 10.73 -16.67
C TYR A 375 6.01 9.43 -16.41
N GLN A 376 5.28 8.96 -17.42
CA GLN A 376 4.51 7.71 -17.38
C GLN A 376 4.69 6.91 -18.67
N LEU A 377 5.11 5.65 -18.53
CA LEU A 377 5.31 4.74 -19.65
C LEU A 377 4.95 3.30 -19.25
N HIS A 378 3.85 2.79 -19.80
CA HIS A 378 3.37 1.44 -19.52
C HIS A 378 4.00 0.40 -20.46
N PHE A 379 3.81 -0.89 -20.15
CA PHE A 379 4.49 -1.96 -20.88
C PHE A 379 4.00 -2.09 -22.33
N LEU A 380 2.72 -1.79 -22.64
CA LEU A 380 2.22 -1.81 -24.01
C LEU A 380 2.88 -0.74 -24.87
N ASP A 381 3.02 0.49 -24.35
CA ASP A 381 3.72 1.58 -25.02
C ASP A 381 5.19 1.23 -25.25
N ALA A 382 5.84 0.63 -24.24
CA ALA A 382 7.22 0.17 -24.34
C ALA A 382 7.41 -0.96 -25.35
N ILE A 383 6.43 -1.85 -25.53
CA ILE A 383 6.44 -2.87 -26.59
C ILE A 383 6.28 -2.22 -27.97
N GLN A 384 5.39 -1.23 -28.12
CA GLN A 384 5.23 -0.50 -29.40
C GLN A 384 6.53 0.17 -29.84
N GLN A 385 7.30 0.70 -28.88
CA GLN A 385 8.63 1.30 -29.10
C GLN A 385 9.76 0.26 -29.24
N GLN A 386 9.44 -1.05 -29.21
CA GLN A 386 10.40 -2.16 -29.26
C GLN A 386 11.43 -2.16 -28.12
N TRP A 387 11.11 -1.51 -27.00
CA TRP A 387 11.96 -1.51 -25.79
C TRP A 387 11.71 -2.72 -24.89
N LEU A 388 10.56 -3.38 -25.07
CA LEU A 388 10.21 -4.65 -24.47
C LEU A 388 9.84 -5.68 -25.56
N SER A 389 10.03 -6.95 -25.24
CA SER A 389 9.61 -8.08 -26.06
C SER A 389 8.07 -8.12 -26.13
N PRO A 390 7.48 -8.39 -27.31
CA PRO A 390 6.05 -8.66 -27.41
C PRO A 390 5.65 -9.91 -26.64
N PHE A 391 4.35 -10.10 -26.42
CA PHE A 391 3.80 -11.28 -25.75
C PHE A 391 2.72 -12.00 -26.58
N ARG A 392 2.54 -13.28 -26.27
CA ARG A 392 1.39 -14.09 -26.67
C ARG A 392 0.70 -14.61 -25.41
N TYR A 393 -0.54 -14.19 -25.20
CA TYR A 393 -1.32 -14.54 -24.03
C TYR A 393 -2.27 -15.69 -24.35
N PHE A 394 -2.30 -16.70 -23.47
CA PHE A 394 -3.13 -17.89 -23.57
C PHE A 394 -3.95 -18.04 -22.30
N GLY A 395 -5.23 -17.70 -22.37
CA GLY A 395 -6.19 -17.84 -21.28
C GLY A 395 -6.86 -19.22 -21.32
N VAL A 396 -6.49 -20.06 -20.37
CA VAL A 396 -6.99 -21.44 -20.22
C VAL A 396 -8.08 -21.45 -19.16
N TYR A 397 -9.21 -22.07 -19.43
CA TYR A 397 -10.33 -22.09 -18.49
C TYR A 397 -9.96 -22.87 -17.23
N ASP A 398 -10.18 -22.31 -16.06
CA ASP A 398 -10.10 -23.01 -14.77
C ASP A 398 -11.52 -23.38 -14.33
N GLU A 399 -11.74 -24.67 -14.02
CA GLU A 399 -13.06 -25.17 -13.62
C GLU A 399 -13.34 -24.97 -12.12
N THR A 400 -12.36 -24.52 -11.36
CA THR A 400 -12.48 -24.24 -9.93
C THR A 400 -13.51 -23.14 -9.68
N ASP A 401 -14.47 -23.41 -8.80
CA ASP A 401 -15.44 -22.41 -8.32
C ASP A 401 -14.85 -21.62 -7.15
N TYR A 402 -14.14 -20.54 -7.48
CA TYR A 402 -13.57 -19.62 -6.51
C TYR A 402 -14.61 -18.82 -5.74
N SER A 403 -15.87 -18.76 -6.19
CA SER A 403 -16.94 -18.07 -5.46
C SER A 403 -17.37 -18.81 -4.20
N ALA A 404 -17.09 -20.11 -4.13
CA ALA A 404 -17.33 -20.94 -2.96
C ALA A 404 -16.22 -20.84 -1.90
N ILE A 405 -15.06 -20.26 -2.25
CA ILE A 405 -13.89 -20.14 -1.37
C ILE A 405 -13.96 -18.79 -0.64
N PRO A 406 -13.95 -18.76 0.71
CA PRO A 406 -13.98 -17.53 1.48
C PRO A 406 -12.82 -16.59 1.13
N TRP A 407 -13.11 -15.29 1.09
CA TRP A 407 -12.12 -14.24 0.96
C TRP A 407 -11.73 -13.70 2.34
N VAL A 408 -10.49 -13.91 2.76
CA VAL A 408 -9.99 -13.56 4.10
C VAL A 408 -8.91 -12.49 3.99
N GLY A 409 -9.24 -11.25 4.34
CA GLY A 409 -8.33 -10.11 4.23
C GLY A 409 -8.04 -9.72 2.77
N SER A 410 -6.80 -9.94 2.30
CA SER A 410 -6.30 -9.57 0.97
C SER A 410 -6.32 -10.71 -0.07
N GLY A 411 -6.72 -11.93 0.30
CA GLY A 411 -6.73 -13.09 -0.58
C GLY A 411 -7.78 -14.15 -0.19
N TYR A 412 -7.74 -15.30 -0.86
CA TYR A 412 -8.59 -16.46 -0.55
C TYR A 412 -8.11 -17.22 0.70
N ASP A 413 -9.01 -17.97 1.35
CA ASP A 413 -8.63 -18.93 2.39
C ASP A 413 -7.64 -19.97 1.83
N GLU A 414 -6.48 -20.11 2.47
CA GLU A 414 -5.35 -20.88 1.93
C GLU A 414 -5.64 -22.38 1.88
N GLU A 415 -6.26 -22.95 2.93
CA GLU A 415 -6.51 -24.40 2.99
C GLU A 415 -7.65 -24.81 2.04
N GLU A 416 -8.72 -24.03 1.95
CA GLU A 416 -9.79 -24.29 0.98
C GLU A 416 -9.31 -24.10 -0.48
N LEU A 417 -8.49 -23.08 -0.74
CA LEU A 417 -7.86 -22.89 -2.04
C LEU A 417 -6.94 -24.06 -2.41
N LEU A 418 -6.14 -24.53 -1.47
CA LEU A 418 -5.27 -25.68 -1.68
C LEU A 418 -6.06 -26.95 -1.95
N ALA A 419 -7.14 -27.20 -1.23
CA ALA A 419 -8.01 -28.36 -1.47
C ALA A 419 -8.63 -28.33 -2.88
N ALA A 420 -8.92 -27.14 -3.40
CA ALA A 420 -9.40 -26.99 -4.78
C ALA A 420 -8.30 -27.23 -5.83
N GLN A 421 -7.06 -26.84 -5.54
CA GLN A 421 -5.94 -26.84 -6.50
C GLN A 421 -5.06 -28.10 -6.51
N LEU A 422 -4.94 -28.80 -5.37
CA LEU A 422 -4.11 -30.00 -5.23
C LEU A 422 -4.84 -31.25 -5.73
N LYS A 423 -5.18 -31.25 -7.02
CA LYS A 423 -5.84 -32.37 -7.69
C LYS A 423 -5.10 -32.77 -8.96
N ASP A 424 -5.01 -34.07 -9.23
CA ASP A 424 -4.25 -34.61 -10.36
C ASP A 424 -4.84 -34.20 -11.72
N ASP A 425 -6.16 -34.08 -11.82
CA ASP A 425 -6.85 -33.59 -13.02
C ASP A 425 -6.50 -32.13 -13.34
N MET A 426 -6.42 -31.28 -12.30
CA MET A 426 -5.96 -29.90 -12.42
C MET A 426 -4.47 -29.83 -12.82
N ALA A 427 -3.62 -30.64 -12.21
CA ALA A 427 -2.20 -30.72 -12.56
C ALA A 427 -1.98 -31.20 -14.01
N GLU A 428 -2.76 -32.18 -14.46
CA GLU A 428 -2.73 -32.67 -15.84
C GLU A 428 -3.16 -31.57 -16.82
N LYS A 429 -4.20 -30.80 -16.50
CA LYS A 429 -4.63 -29.65 -17.31
C LYS A 429 -3.55 -28.58 -17.43
N ILE A 430 -2.93 -28.22 -16.30
CA ILE A 430 -1.80 -27.27 -16.26
C ILE A 430 -0.66 -27.79 -17.13
N TYR A 431 -0.33 -29.08 -17.03
CA TYR A 431 0.71 -29.72 -17.82
C TYR A 431 0.42 -29.69 -19.33
N GLN A 432 -0.82 -29.95 -19.74
CA GLN A 432 -1.24 -29.91 -21.14
C GLN A 432 -1.17 -28.48 -21.70
N ALA A 433 -1.70 -27.50 -20.98
CA ALA A 433 -1.62 -26.09 -21.34
C ALA A 433 -0.16 -25.63 -21.47
N TRP A 434 0.68 -25.98 -20.50
CA TRP A 434 2.12 -25.70 -20.55
C TRP A 434 2.79 -26.34 -21.77
N THR A 435 2.57 -27.64 -22.00
CA THR A 435 3.20 -28.36 -23.12
C THR A 435 2.79 -27.78 -24.48
N GLN A 436 1.54 -27.33 -24.62
CA GLN A 436 1.02 -26.76 -25.85
C GLN A 436 1.61 -25.39 -26.18
N HIS A 437 1.87 -24.56 -25.16
CA HIS A 437 2.19 -23.14 -25.35
C HIS A 437 3.58 -22.72 -24.84
N LYS A 438 4.35 -23.62 -24.20
CA LYS A 438 5.69 -23.32 -23.70
C LYS A 438 6.65 -23.00 -24.83
N GLN A 439 7.65 -22.20 -24.48
CA GLN A 439 8.89 -22.07 -25.23
C GLN A 439 10.01 -22.84 -24.50
N THR A 440 11.16 -22.22 -24.24
CA THR A 440 12.33 -22.93 -23.71
C THR A 440 12.48 -22.84 -22.20
N ARG A 441 12.18 -21.68 -21.60
CA ARG A 441 12.50 -21.37 -20.20
C ARG A 441 11.27 -20.82 -19.51
N THR A 442 10.73 -21.60 -18.57
CA THR A 442 9.47 -21.27 -17.90
C THR A 442 9.65 -20.90 -16.44
N ILE A 443 8.94 -19.85 -16.00
CA ILE A 443 8.66 -19.60 -14.59
C ILE A 443 7.17 -19.83 -14.34
N GLY A 444 6.85 -20.71 -13.39
CA GLY A 444 5.49 -21.01 -12.93
C GLY A 444 5.19 -20.35 -11.59
N PHE A 445 4.15 -19.52 -11.51
CA PHE A 445 3.71 -18.84 -10.30
C PHE A 445 2.57 -19.59 -9.63
N CYS A 446 2.81 -20.05 -8.40
CA CYS A 446 1.89 -20.84 -7.59
C CYS A 446 1.31 -20.04 -6.42
N SER A 447 0.16 -20.47 -5.90
CA SER A 447 -0.54 -19.87 -4.75
C SER A 447 0.18 -20.14 -3.42
N SER A 448 0.80 -21.31 -3.27
CA SER A 448 1.46 -21.71 -2.02
C SER A 448 2.63 -22.66 -2.26
N ILE A 449 3.46 -22.83 -1.22
CA ILE A 449 4.63 -23.73 -1.24
C ILE A 449 4.19 -25.17 -1.49
N ARG A 450 3.04 -25.57 -0.95
CA ARG A 450 2.45 -26.90 -1.15
C ARG A 450 2.07 -27.12 -2.61
N GLN A 451 1.44 -26.14 -3.26
CA GLN A 451 1.10 -26.22 -4.68
C GLN A 451 2.36 -26.28 -5.56
N ALA A 452 3.36 -25.43 -5.29
CA ALA A 452 4.61 -25.43 -6.05
C ALA A 452 5.34 -26.77 -5.99
N ASN A 453 5.42 -27.38 -4.79
CA ASN A 453 6.01 -28.70 -4.61
C ASN A 453 5.22 -29.81 -5.31
N PHE A 454 3.90 -29.79 -5.19
CA PHE A 454 3.02 -30.74 -5.87
C PHE A 454 3.18 -30.70 -7.39
N LEU A 455 3.12 -29.50 -7.99
CA LEU A 455 3.28 -29.34 -9.44
C LEU A 455 4.69 -29.69 -9.90
N ALA A 456 5.74 -29.32 -9.15
CA ALA A 456 7.11 -29.71 -9.48
C ALA A 456 7.30 -31.23 -9.47
N GLN A 457 6.74 -31.93 -8.48
CA GLN A 457 6.77 -33.40 -8.42
C GLN A 457 5.98 -34.03 -9.56
N PHE A 458 4.78 -33.52 -9.85
CA PHE A 458 3.95 -33.99 -10.96
C PHE A 458 4.67 -33.86 -12.31
N PHE A 459 5.26 -32.69 -12.59
CA PHE A 459 6.00 -32.43 -13.83
C PHE A 459 7.29 -33.27 -13.91
N LYS A 460 8.02 -33.45 -12.81
CA LYS A 460 9.16 -34.39 -12.73
C LYS A 460 8.73 -35.81 -13.06
N GLY A 461 7.57 -36.26 -12.55
CA GLY A 461 6.99 -37.57 -12.87
C GLY A 461 6.67 -37.78 -14.35
N LYS A 462 6.44 -36.69 -15.09
CA LYS A 462 6.26 -36.68 -16.55
C LYS A 462 7.58 -36.52 -17.33
N GLY A 463 8.72 -36.47 -16.64
CA GLY A 463 10.05 -36.35 -17.24
C GLY A 463 10.54 -34.92 -17.48
N VAL A 464 9.83 -33.90 -16.98
CA VAL A 464 10.24 -32.49 -17.11
C VAL A 464 11.30 -32.15 -16.08
N LYS A 465 12.33 -31.39 -16.50
CA LYS A 465 13.34 -30.83 -15.58
C LYS A 465 12.77 -29.62 -14.83
N ALA A 466 11.89 -29.91 -13.86
CA ALA A 466 11.21 -28.92 -13.03
C ALA A 466 11.81 -28.81 -11.62
N LEU A 467 11.73 -27.63 -11.01
CA LEU A 467 12.13 -27.40 -9.61
C LEU A 467 11.11 -26.50 -8.90
N ALA A 468 10.81 -26.77 -7.63
CA ALA A 468 10.10 -25.83 -6.77
C ALA A 468 11.12 -24.99 -5.99
N LEU A 469 11.11 -23.67 -6.20
CA LEU A 469 11.96 -22.71 -5.51
C LEU A 469 11.11 -21.85 -4.57
N HIS A 470 11.38 -21.95 -3.27
CA HIS A 470 10.69 -21.22 -2.21
C HIS A 470 11.64 -20.98 -1.01
N SER A 471 11.18 -20.26 0.01
CA SER A 471 11.98 -19.91 1.22
C SER A 471 12.63 -21.13 1.89
N ASN A 472 11.94 -22.28 1.89
CA ASN A 472 12.40 -23.52 2.53
C ASN A 472 13.23 -24.46 1.61
N THR A 473 13.59 -24.08 0.38
CA THR A 473 14.32 -24.97 -0.54
C THR A 473 15.77 -25.17 -0.06
N ARG A 474 16.15 -26.41 0.29
CA ARG A 474 17.52 -26.76 0.74
C ARG A 474 18.38 -27.43 -0.34
N GLU A 475 17.76 -28.03 -1.34
CA GLU A 475 18.44 -28.88 -2.34
C GLU A 475 19.31 -28.07 -3.32
N MET A 476 18.94 -26.82 -3.57
CA MET A 476 19.60 -25.97 -4.56
C MET A 476 19.48 -24.50 -4.15
N SER A 477 20.57 -23.74 -4.24
CA SER A 477 20.54 -22.30 -3.99
C SER A 477 19.76 -21.56 -5.10
N ARG A 478 19.24 -20.36 -4.79
CA ARG A 478 18.56 -19.52 -5.78
C ARG A 478 19.44 -19.22 -6.99
N VAL A 479 20.73 -18.95 -6.76
CA VAL A 479 21.71 -18.66 -7.82
C VAL A 479 21.86 -19.85 -8.76
N GLN A 480 22.00 -21.06 -8.21
CA GLN A 480 22.10 -22.29 -9.01
C GLN A 480 20.82 -22.57 -9.80
N ALA A 481 19.64 -22.33 -9.23
CA ALA A 481 18.37 -22.51 -9.94
C ALA A 481 18.24 -21.52 -11.12
N ILE A 482 18.60 -20.24 -10.90
CA ILE A 482 18.62 -19.21 -11.94
C ILE A 482 19.58 -19.61 -13.06
N GLN A 483 20.81 -20.01 -12.71
CA GLN A 483 21.80 -20.50 -13.67
C GLN A 483 21.27 -21.73 -14.43
N GLY A 484 20.58 -22.64 -13.75
CA GLY A 484 20.01 -23.82 -14.36
C GLY A 484 18.96 -23.52 -15.42
N ILE A 485 18.13 -22.50 -15.23
CA ILE A 485 17.21 -22.00 -16.26
C ILE A 485 17.97 -21.35 -17.42
N GLN A 486 19.00 -20.55 -17.14
CA GLN A 486 19.79 -19.89 -18.18
C GLN A 486 20.48 -20.92 -19.11
N ASP A 487 21.10 -21.93 -18.50
CA ASP A 487 21.87 -22.99 -19.18
C ASP A 487 21.01 -24.18 -19.66
N LEU A 488 19.69 -24.11 -19.50
CA LEU A 488 18.72 -25.16 -19.90
C LEU A 488 18.94 -26.52 -19.21
N THR A 489 19.59 -26.53 -18.04
CA THR A 489 19.60 -27.71 -17.18
C THR A 489 18.29 -27.85 -16.41
N LEU A 490 17.54 -26.76 -16.26
CA LEU A 490 16.14 -26.72 -15.86
C LEU A 490 15.28 -26.13 -16.99
N GLU A 491 14.08 -26.67 -17.18
CA GLU A 491 13.09 -26.13 -18.12
C GLU A 491 12.05 -25.25 -17.42
N LEU A 492 11.79 -25.53 -16.14
CA LEU A 492 10.69 -24.93 -15.39
C LEU A 492 11.05 -24.74 -13.91
N ILE A 493 10.86 -23.54 -13.39
CA ILE A 493 10.87 -23.27 -11.94
C ILE A 493 9.46 -22.88 -11.51
N PHE A 494 8.89 -23.64 -10.59
CA PHE A 494 7.71 -23.24 -9.83
C PHE A 494 8.12 -22.42 -8.62
N THR A 495 7.43 -21.32 -8.36
CA THR A 495 7.77 -20.36 -7.31
C THR A 495 6.55 -19.79 -6.61
N VAL A 496 6.78 -19.37 -5.36
CA VAL A 496 5.84 -18.61 -4.53
C VAL A 496 6.57 -17.36 -4.06
N ASP A 497 6.11 -16.20 -4.51
CA ASP A 497 6.56 -14.85 -4.13
C ASP A 497 8.05 -14.46 -4.27
N LEU A 498 8.95 -15.41 -4.58
CA LEU A 498 10.39 -15.16 -4.72
C LEU A 498 10.76 -14.36 -5.97
N PHE A 499 10.01 -14.52 -7.07
CA PHE A 499 10.27 -13.79 -8.32
C PHE A 499 9.33 -12.60 -8.53
N ASN A 500 8.59 -12.18 -7.51
CA ASN A 500 7.75 -10.97 -7.60
C ASN A 500 8.64 -9.72 -7.72
N GLU A 501 9.72 -9.66 -6.93
CA GLU A 501 10.62 -8.51 -6.75
C GLU A 501 12.10 -8.97 -6.63
N GLY A 502 13.04 -8.22 -7.22
CA GLY A 502 14.48 -8.42 -6.99
C GLY A 502 15.24 -9.48 -7.81
N VAL A 503 14.56 -10.35 -8.59
CA VAL A 503 15.25 -11.36 -9.43
C VAL A 503 15.12 -11.06 -10.93
N ASP A 504 16.25 -11.11 -11.65
CA ASP A 504 16.38 -10.76 -13.06
C ASP A 504 16.84 -11.96 -13.92
N ILE A 505 15.94 -12.50 -14.76
CA ILE A 505 16.28 -13.54 -15.74
C ILE A 505 15.73 -13.12 -17.12
N PRO A 506 16.44 -12.29 -17.90
CA PRO A 506 15.95 -11.79 -19.19
C PRO A 506 15.66 -12.90 -20.22
N SER A 507 16.34 -14.04 -20.08
CA SER A 507 16.20 -15.20 -20.97
C SER A 507 14.90 -15.98 -20.80
N VAL A 508 14.13 -15.75 -19.73
CA VAL A 508 12.81 -16.37 -19.54
C VAL A 508 11.89 -15.97 -20.69
N ASP A 509 11.26 -16.95 -21.32
CA ASP A 509 10.41 -16.76 -22.50
C ASP A 509 8.99 -17.28 -22.29
N THR A 510 8.72 -17.93 -21.14
CA THR A 510 7.40 -18.47 -20.79
C THR A 510 7.06 -18.14 -19.34
N LEU A 511 5.88 -17.56 -19.12
CA LEU A 511 5.29 -17.37 -17.79
C LEU A 511 4.05 -18.27 -17.67
N LEU A 512 3.94 -19.01 -16.58
CA LEU A 512 2.82 -19.89 -16.29
C LEU A 512 2.15 -19.45 -14.97
N PHE A 513 0.90 -19.04 -15.02
CA PHE A 513 0.11 -18.64 -13.85
C PHE A 513 -0.87 -19.74 -13.47
N THR A 514 -0.63 -20.42 -12.34
CA THR A 514 -1.46 -21.54 -11.85
C THR A 514 -2.32 -21.18 -10.64
N ARG A 515 -2.51 -19.88 -10.40
CA ARG A 515 -3.19 -19.33 -9.22
C ARG A 515 -4.19 -18.24 -9.61
N PRO A 516 -5.24 -18.01 -8.80
CA PRO A 516 -6.08 -16.84 -8.98
C PRO A 516 -5.22 -15.57 -8.83
N THR A 517 -5.53 -14.56 -9.65
CA THR A 517 -4.86 -13.26 -9.52
C THR A 517 -5.50 -12.50 -8.38
N GLU A 518 -4.80 -12.38 -7.25
CA GLU A 518 -5.25 -11.64 -6.07
C GLU A 518 -4.77 -10.17 -6.06
N SER A 519 -3.73 -9.86 -6.84
CA SER A 519 -3.18 -8.51 -6.97
C SER A 519 -2.75 -8.22 -8.42
N LEU A 520 -3.37 -7.20 -9.04
CA LEU A 520 -2.99 -6.74 -10.38
C LEU A 520 -1.58 -6.13 -10.40
N THR A 521 -1.13 -5.56 -9.27
CA THR A 521 0.22 -5.03 -9.10
C THR A 521 1.26 -6.14 -9.25
N VAL A 522 1.11 -7.21 -8.47
CA VAL A 522 2.02 -8.37 -8.50
C VAL A 522 1.99 -9.03 -9.88
N PHE A 523 0.81 -9.19 -10.47
CA PHE A 523 0.66 -9.73 -11.81
C PHE A 523 1.39 -8.88 -12.87
N THR A 524 1.24 -7.55 -12.83
CA THR A 524 1.92 -6.64 -13.76
C THR A 524 3.44 -6.70 -13.61
N GLN A 525 3.94 -6.76 -12.38
CA GLN A 525 5.37 -6.93 -12.11
C GLN A 525 5.89 -8.27 -12.67
N GLN A 526 5.17 -9.37 -12.44
CA GLN A 526 5.49 -10.70 -12.93
C GLN A 526 5.53 -10.75 -14.47
N VAL A 527 4.51 -10.19 -15.12
CA VAL A 527 4.45 -10.09 -16.59
C VAL A 527 5.65 -9.32 -17.14
N GLY A 528 5.91 -8.11 -16.63
CA GLY A 528 6.98 -7.28 -17.19
C GLY A 528 8.40 -7.83 -16.97
N ARG A 529 8.60 -8.79 -16.05
CA ARG A 529 9.85 -9.59 -16.00
C ARG A 529 10.00 -10.48 -17.22
N GLY A 530 8.92 -11.12 -17.65
CA GLY A 530 8.86 -11.90 -18.88
C GLY A 530 8.95 -11.06 -20.15
N LEU A 531 8.71 -9.74 -20.11
CA LEU A 531 8.77 -8.88 -21.29
C LEU A 531 10.18 -8.33 -21.61
N ARG A 532 11.22 -8.69 -20.86
CA ARG A 532 12.59 -8.22 -21.14
C ARG A 532 13.13 -8.77 -22.45
N LEU A 533 13.91 -7.95 -23.16
CA LEU A 533 14.61 -8.34 -24.38
C LEU A 533 15.78 -9.27 -24.06
N HIS A 534 15.99 -10.28 -24.91
CA HIS A 534 17.11 -11.22 -24.80
C HIS A 534 17.44 -11.79 -26.20
N GLY A 535 18.71 -12.08 -26.45
CA GLY A 535 19.14 -12.71 -27.70
C GLY A 535 18.43 -14.04 -27.94
N GLY A 536 17.83 -14.22 -29.11
CA GLY A 536 17.09 -15.44 -29.47
C GLY A 536 15.65 -15.52 -28.95
N LYS A 537 15.18 -14.52 -28.19
CA LYS A 537 13.78 -14.45 -27.74
C LYS A 537 12.97 -13.56 -28.70
N SER A 538 11.95 -14.14 -29.32
CA SER A 538 11.06 -13.41 -30.24
C SER A 538 9.85 -12.78 -29.54
N HIS A 539 9.29 -13.49 -28.55
CA HIS A 539 8.15 -13.06 -27.74
C HIS A 539 8.17 -13.77 -26.38
N CYS A 540 7.37 -13.28 -25.43
CA CYS A 540 7.05 -13.98 -24.18
C CYS A 540 5.71 -14.72 -24.32
N SER A 541 5.70 -16.02 -24.02
CA SER A 541 4.46 -16.79 -23.91
C SER A 541 3.91 -16.65 -22.49
N ILE A 542 2.65 -16.26 -22.35
CA ILE A 542 1.97 -16.09 -21.06
C ILE A 542 0.80 -17.07 -21.03
N ILE A 543 0.89 -18.07 -20.16
CA ILE A 543 -0.13 -19.11 -19.98
C ILE A 543 -0.81 -18.86 -18.65
N ASP A 544 -2.11 -18.59 -18.68
CA ASP A 544 -2.86 -18.11 -17.52
C ASP A 544 -4.14 -18.91 -17.30
N LEU A 545 -4.27 -19.54 -16.13
CA LEU A 545 -5.48 -20.24 -15.73
C LEU A 545 -6.51 -19.24 -15.18
N ILE A 546 -7.64 -19.14 -15.88
CA ILE A 546 -8.70 -18.15 -15.63
C ILE A 546 -9.97 -18.85 -15.16
N GLY A 547 -10.31 -18.63 -13.89
CA GLY A 547 -11.54 -19.07 -13.24
C GLY A 547 -12.36 -17.87 -12.77
N ASN A 548 -13.48 -18.13 -12.09
CA ASN A 548 -14.42 -17.11 -11.61
C ASN A 548 -13.93 -16.34 -10.36
N TYR A 549 -12.64 -16.05 -10.28
CA TYR A 549 -12.04 -15.30 -9.18
C TYR A 549 -12.21 -13.78 -9.34
N ARG A 550 -12.08 -13.07 -8.22
CA ARG A 550 -12.50 -11.66 -8.03
C ARG A 550 -11.96 -10.65 -9.05
N TYR A 551 -10.74 -10.83 -9.55
CA TYR A 551 -10.08 -9.88 -10.47
C TYR A 551 -9.94 -10.40 -11.90
N ALA A 552 -10.61 -11.50 -12.26
CA ALA A 552 -10.47 -12.10 -13.59
C ALA A 552 -10.84 -11.14 -14.74
N ASP A 553 -11.88 -10.31 -14.56
CA ASP A 553 -12.34 -9.33 -15.54
C ASP A 553 -11.43 -8.09 -15.61
N LEU A 554 -11.04 -7.54 -14.46
CA LEU A 554 -10.15 -6.39 -14.36
C LEU A 554 -8.75 -6.69 -14.89
N LYS A 555 -8.25 -7.92 -14.70
CA LYS A 555 -6.95 -8.36 -15.22
C LYS A 555 -6.84 -8.20 -16.73
N MET A 556 -7.92 -8.48 -17.47
CA MET A 556 -7.89 -8.36 -18.93
C MET A 556 -7.75 -6.91 -19.41
N SER A 557 -8.19 -5.93 -18.61
CA SER A 557 -8.03 -4.51 -18.94
C SER A 557 -6.57 -4.05 -18.99
N LEU A 558 -5.65 -4.76 -18.32
CA LEU A 558 -4.21 -4.45 -18.37
C LEU A 558 -3.61 -4.62 -19.77
N PHE A 559 -4.24 -5.43 -20.62
CA PHE A 559 -3.76 -5.70 -21.97
C PHE A 559 -4.47 -4.87 -23.05
N GLN A 560 -5.32 -3.91 -22.65
CA GLN A 560 -6.09 -3.06 -23.54
C GLN A 560 -5.37 -1.73 -23.84
N ILE A 561 -5.37 -1.31 -25.11
CA ILE A 561 -4.84 0.01 -25.51
C ILE A 561 -5.75 1.14 -25.00
N ALA A 562 -5.16 2.21 -24.46
CA ALA A 562 -5.88 3.32 -23.85
C ALA A 562 -6.82 4.10 -24.79
N GLU A 563 -6.50 4.20 -26.10
CA GLU A 563 -7.27 5.00 -27.08
C GLU A 563 -8.68 4.45 -27.38
N GLU A 564 -8.95 3.16 -27.20
CA GLU A 564 -10.28 2.58 -27.40
C GLU A 564 -11.18 2.66 -26.16
N SER A 565 -10.64 3.04 -24.99
CA SER A 565 -11.41 3.15 -23.74
C SER A 565 -12.43 4.30 -23.73
N THR A 566 -12.28 5.26 -24.65
CA THR A 566 -13.15 6.45 -24.78
C THR A 566 -14.45 6.21 -25.54
N GLU A 567 -14.57 5.15 -26.33
CA GLU A 567 -15.82 4.81 -27.04
C GLU A 567 -16.69 3.84 -26.22
N ARG A 568 -17.70 4.40 -25.55
CA ARG A 568 -18.57 3.70 -24.59
C ARG A 568 -19.46 2.56 -25.13
N ASN A 569 -19.34 2.14 -26.40
CA ASN A 569 -20.40 1.35 -27.05
C ASN A 569 -20.02 -0.01 -27.67
N ASN A 570 -18.81 -0.55 -27.48
CA ASN A 570 -18.52 -1.92 -27.92
C ASN A 570 -17.57 -2.65 -26.95
N LYS A 571 -18.09 -3.11 -25.80
CA LYS A 571 -17.32 -3.93 -24.85
C LYS A 571 -17.32 -5.40 -25.30
N SER A 572 -16.39 -5.75 -26.19
CA SER A 572 -15.95 -7.13 -26.34
C SER A 572 -15.24 -7.57 -25.06
N ALA A 573 -15.46 -8.82 -24.60
CA ALA A 573 -14.73 -9.37 -23.45
C ALA A 573 -13.26 -9.66 -23.74
N VAL A 574 -12.88 -9.70 -25.03
CA VAL A 574 -11.49 -9.84 -25.47
C VAL A 574 -10.89 -8.44 -25.70
N PRO A 575 -9.83 -8.05 -24.98
CA PRO A 575 -9.20 -6.75 -25.13
C PRO A 575 -8.43 -6.65 -26.45
N SER A 576 -8.48 -5.46 -27.06
CA SER A 576 -7.62 -5.07 -28.18
C SER A 576 -6.22 -4.72 -27.68
N THR A 577 -5.22 -5.43 -28.20
CA THR A 577 -3.80 -5.23 -27.85
C THR A 577 -3.01 -4.68 -29.03
N VAL A 578 -1.73 -4.37 -28.80
CA VAL A 578 -0.81 -3.86 -29.82
C VAL A 578 -0.57 -4.92 -30.91
N ALA A 579 -0.38 -4.50 -32.16
CA ALA A 579 -0.31 -5.42 -33.31
C ALA A 579 0.79 -6.49 -33.22
N SER A 580 1.84 -6.23 -32.43
CA SER A 580 2.92 -7.19 -32.17
C SER A 580 2.59 -8.24 -31.10
N CYS A 581 1.46 -8.11 -30.41
CA CYS A 581 1.01 -9.02 -29.35
C CYS A 581 -0.25 -9.78 -29.77
N GLU A 582 -0.44 -10.95 -29.17
CA GLU A 582 -1.62 -11.81 -29.44
C GLU A 582 -2.30 -12.21 -28.13
N ILE A 583 -3.63 -12.25 -28.12
CA ILE A 583 -4.44 -12.72 -26.99
C ILE A 583 -5.37 -13.83 -27.48
N ASN A 584 -5.12 -15.04 -27.00
CA ASN A 584 -5.86 -16.24 -27.34
C ASN A 584 -6.58 -16.74 -26.08
N LEU A 585 -7.91 -16.67 -26.05
CA LEU A 585 -8.71 -17.14 -24.93
C LEU A 585 -9.55 -18.34 -25.36
N GLU A 586 -9.65 -19.37 -24.52
CA GLU A 586 -10.62 -20.44 -24.73
C GLU A 586 -12.06 -19.87 -24.72
N LEU A 587 -12.96 -20.46 -25.50
CA LEU A 587 -14.37 -20.03 -25.58
C LEU A 587 -15.05 -19.98 -24.19
N ARG A 588 -14.71 -20.91 -23.30
CA ARG A 588 -15.24 -20.94 -21.93
C ARG A 588 -14.75 -19.76 -21.10
N VAL A 589 -13.52 -19.32 -21.28
CA VAL A 589 -12.97 -18.11 -20.64
C VAL A 589 -13.70 -16.88 -21.14
N ILE A 590 -13.94 -16.76 -22.44
CA ILE A 590 -14.67 -15.62 -23.02
C ILE A 590 -16.07 -15.53 -22.40
N ASN A 591 -16.80 -16.64 -22.36
CA ASN A 591 -18.14 -16.69 -21.77
C ASN A 591 -18.12 -16.32 -20.28
N LEU A 592 -17.15 -16.83 -19.51
CA LEU A 592 -16.97 -16.51 -18.11
C LEU A 592 -16.73 -15.00 -17.90
N LEU A 593 -15.82 -14.41 -18.68
CA LEU A 593 -15.51 -12.98 -18.58
C LEU A 593 -16.74 -12.13 -18.92
N GLU A 594 -17.49 -12.47 -19.97
CA GLU A 594 -18.76 -11.81 -20.30
C GLU A 594 -19.78 -11.89 -19.15
N GLU A 595 -19.88 -13.05 -18.50
CA GLU A 595 -20.75 -13.25 -17.34
C GLU A 595 -20.32 -12.38 -16.16
N LEU A 596 -19.03 -12.34 -15.82
CA LEU A 596 -18.49 -11.48 -14.77
C LEU A 596 -18.71 -9.99 -15.07
N PHE A 597 -18.54 -9.57 -16.34
CA PHE A 597 -18.85 -8.20 -16.77
C PHE A 597 -20.34 -7.85 -16.63
N ARG A 598 -21.25 -8.80 -16.86
CA ARG A 598 -22.72 -8.62 -16.73
C ARG A 598 -23.19 -8.67 -15.28
N LYS A 599 -22.62 -9.54 -14.45
CA LYS A 599 -22.95 -9.73 -13.02
C LYS A 599 -22.37 -8.65 -12.11
N ARG A 600 -22.31 -7.37 -12.52
CA ARG A 600 -21.73 -6.25 -11.73
C ARG A 600 -22.42 -6.02 -10.36
N GLN A 601 -22.13 -6.90 -9.41
CA GLN A 601 -22.22 -6.81 -7.96
C GLN A 601 -20.81 -6.75 -7.28
N PRO A 602 -19.65 -7.12 -7.89
CA PRO A 602 -18.33 -7.00 -7.25
C PRO A 602 -17.89 -5.55 -6.91
N ARG A 603 -18.32 -4.54 -7.68
CA ARG A 603 -17.86 -3.15 -7.47
C ARG A 603 -18.40 -2.59 -6.15
N LYS A 604 -19.67 -2.84 -5.81
CA LYS A 604 -20.25 -2.39 -4.55
C LYS A 604 -19.61 -3.09 -3.36
N ASP A 605 -19.36 -4.39 -3.48
CA ASP A 605 -18.68 -5.16 -2.44
C ASP A 605 -17.21 -4.74 -2.27
N ASN A 606 -16.53 -4.37 -3.35
CA ASN A 606 -15.19 -3.80 -3.28
C ASN A 606 -15.18 -2.43 -2.58
N LEU A 607 -16.09 -1.53 -2.96
CA LEU A 607 -16.23 -0.22 -2.31
C LEU A 607 -16.59 -0.37 -0.82
N LYS A 608 -17.43 -1.36 -0.48
CA LYS A 608 -17.75 -1.72 0.91
C LYS A 608 -16.49 -2.18 1.64
N PHE A 609 -15.78 -3.16 1.10
CA PHE A 609 -14.55 -3.70 1.70
C PHE A 609 -13.49 -2.61 1.91
N SER A 610 -13.22 -1.80 0.89
CA SER A 610 -12.25 -0.69 0.95
C SER A 610 -12.62 0.34 2.02
N TYR A 611 -13.91 0.63 2.18
CA TYR A 611 -14.40 1.52 3.23
C TYR A 611 -14.20 0.91 4.64
N PHE A 612 -14.61 -0.35 4.85
CA PHE A 612 -14.49 -1.00 6.16
C PHE A 612 -13.02 -1.19 6.55
N LYS A 613 -12.14 -1.47 5.59
CA LYS A 613 -10.69 -1.51 5.82
C LYS A 613 -10.17 -0.16 6.32
N LEU A 614 -10.54 0.96 5.67
CA LEU A 614 -10.17 2.29 6.14
C LEU A 614 -10.77 2.58 7.53
N LYS A 615 -12.02 2.21 7.77
CA LYS A 615 -12.68 2.37 9.08
C LYS A 615 -11.94 1.61 10.19
N SER A 616 -11.51 0.38 9.95
CA SER A 616 -10.71 -0.41 10.89
C SER A 616 -9.32 0.18 11.11
N GLU A 617 -8.69 0.75 10.08
CA GLU A 617 -7.41 1.46 10.19
C GLU A 617 -7.53 2.75 11.04
N LEU A 618 -8.61 3.52 10.86
CA LEU A 618 -8.86 4.77 11.59
C LEU A 618 -9.47 4.57 12.99
N GLY A 619 -10.09 3.42 13.25
CA GLY A 619 -10.84 3.17 14.48
C GLY A 619 -12.19 3.92 14.57
N ARG A 620 -12.59 4.63 13.51
CA ARG A 620 -13.84 5.40 13.42
C ARG A 620 -14.32 5.53 11.98
N ARG A 621 -15.58 5.98 11.79
CA ARG A 621 -16.12 6.33 10.47
C ARG A 621 -15.20 7.40 9.81
N PRO A 622 -14.66 7.16 8.60
CA PRO A 622 -13.91 8.17 7.88
C PRO A 622 -14.82 9.33 7.45
N THR A 623 -14.30 10.55 7.43
CA THR A 623 -14.98 11.67 6.75
C THR A 623 -14.89 11.51 5.23
N TYR A 624 -15.69 12.25 4.48
CA TYR A 624 -15.65 12.13 3.02
C TYR A 624 -14.28 12.51 2.42
N LEU A 625 -13.63 13.54 2.98
CA LEU A 625 -12.28 13.92 2.56
C LEU A 625 -11.24 12.85 2.94
N GLU A 626 -11.33 12.25 4.13
CA GLU A 626 -10.44 11.15 4.52
C GLU A 626 -10.65 9.89 3.66
N LEU A 627 -11.89 9.59 3.27
CA LEU A 627 -12.17 8.52 2.31
C LEU A 627 -11.47 8.80 0.97
N HIS A 628 -11.41 10.05 0.53
CA HIS A 628 -10.72 10.41 -0.70
C HIS A 628 -9.19 10.35 -0.58
N LEU A 629 -8.63 10.82 0.53
CA LEU A 629 -7.19 10.90 0.74
C LEU A 629 -6.55 9.56 1.18
N HIS A 630 -7.28 8.76 1.94
CA HIS A 630 -6.77 7.55 2.60
C HIS A 630 -7.54 6.29 2.23
N GLY A 631 -8.67 6.42 1.54
CA GLY A 631 -9.54 5.30 1.21
C GLY A 631 -8.93 4.35 0.21
N HIS A 632 -9.36 3.09 0.30
CA HIS A 632 -8.80 2.01 -0.51
C HIS A 632 -9.48 1.82 -1.87
N ALA A 633 -10.30 2.77 -2.28
CA ALA A 633 -10.93 2.81 -3.59
C ALA A 633 -11.19 4.26 -3.98
N ASN A 634 -11.27 4.53 -5.29
CA ASN A 634 -11.49 5.89 -5.79
C ASN A 634 -12.82 6.46 -5.27
N SER A 635 -12.76 7.60 -4.58
CA SER A 635 -13.90 8.27 -3.94
C SER A 635 -15.03 8.63 -4.92
N ARG A 636 -14.72 8.85 -6.20
CA ARG A 636 -15.72 9.15 -7.24
C ARG A 636 -16.60 7.94 -7.57
N GLU A 637 -16.11 6.73 -7.37
CA GLU A 637 -16.87 5.51 -7.61
C GLU A 637 -18.04 5.36 -6.65
N TYR A 638 -17.87 5.80 -5.40
CA TYR A 638 -18.93 5.84 -4.41
C TYR A 638 -20.11 6.70 -4.89
N VAL A 639 -19.85 7.89 -5.43
CA VAL A 639 -20.92 8.75 -5.99
C VAL A 639 -21.55 8.17 -7.25
N GLN A 640 -20.75 7.53 -8.11
CA GLN A 640 -21.26 6.91 -9.33
C GLN A 640 -22.26 5.79 -9.02
N GLU A 641 -21.94 4.94 -8.05
CA GLU A 641 -22.73 3.76 -7.68
C GLU A 641 -23.87 4.09 -6.71
N PHE A 642 -23.65 5.00 -5.77
CA PHE A 642 -24.58 5.28 -4.66
C PHE A 642 -25.21 6.68 -4.70
N LYS A 643 -24.90 7.48 -5.72
CA LYS A 643 -25.37 8.88 -5.94
C LYS A 643 -24.83 9.92 -4.96
N SER A 644 -24.44 9.52 -3.76
CA SER A 644 -23.79 10.35 -2.75
C SER A 644 -22.95 9.48 -1.81
N TYR A 645 -21.98 10.10 -1.13
CA TYR A 645 -21.26 9.41 -0.05
C TYR A 645 -22.19 8.95 1.07
N LEU A 646 -23.15 9.77 1.47
CA LEU A 646 -24.19 9.37 2.43
C LEU A 646 -25.10 8.26 1.90
N GLY A 647 -25.33 8.22 0.58
CA GLY A 647 -26.03 7.11 -0.05
C GLY A 647 -25.27 5.79 0.08
N PHE A 648 -23.94 5.83 0.03
CA PHE A 648 -23.12 4.66 0.36
C PHE A 648 -23.23 4.29 1.84
N LEU A 649 -23.10 5.26 2.76
CA LEU A 649 -23.20 4.99 4.21
C LEU A 649 -24.56 4.37 4.58
N HIS A 650 -25.65 4.90 4.02
CA HIS A 650 -26.98 4.32 4.15
C HIS A 650 -27.03 2.87 3.64
N TRP A 651 -26.52 2.62 2.43
CA TRP A 651 -26.50 1.27 1.85
C TRP A 651 -25.61 0.28 2.62
N ALA A 652 -24.49 0.75 3.16
CA ALA A 652 -23.55 -0.07 3.94
C ALA A 652 -24.06 -0.38 5.35
N GLY A 653 -25.19 0.21 5.77
CA GLY A 653 -25.74 0.08 7.12
C GLY A 653 -24.92 0.84 8.17
N GLU A 654 -24.25 1.91 7.76
CA GLU A 654 -23.38 2.68 8.63
C GLU A 654 -24.12 3.79 9.36
N LEU A 655 -25.22 4.30 8.80
CA LEU A 655 -26.04 5.35 9.42
C LEU A 655 -26.88 4.78 10.58
N ASP A 656 -26.99 5.53 11.68
CA ASP A 656 -27.95 5.20 12.75
C ASP A 656 -29.40 5.54 12.37
N GLU A 657 -30.37 5.16 13.22
CA GLU A 657 -31.80 5.34 12.92
C GLU A 657 -32.19 6.81 12.67
N HIS A 658 -31.60 7.75 13.42
CA HIS A 658 -31.85 9.18 13.25
C HIS A 658 -31.18 9.70 11.98
N GLU A 659 -29.93 9.30 11.71
CA GLU A 659 -29.22 9.63 10.47
C GLU A 659 -29.95 9.11 9.23
N VAL A 660 -30.55 7.91 9.28
CA VAL A 660 -31.35 7.35 8.18
C VAL A 660 -32.57 8.22 7.91
N GLU A 661 -33.31 8.62 8.94
CA GLU A 661 -34.49 9.48 8.80
C GLU A 661 -34.13 10.82 8.15
N VAL A 662 -33.09 11.49 8.66
CA VAL A 662 -32.62 12.77 8.13
C VAL A 662 -32.10 12.61 6.69
N TYR A 663 -31.34 11.56 6.40
CA TYR A 663 -30.84 11.32 5.04
C TYR A 663 -32.00 11.13 4.04
N LEU A 664 -33.01 10.33 4.36
CA LEU A 664 -34.13 10.07 3.46
C LEU A 664 -34.96 11.33 3.17
N GLN A 665 -35.12 12.22 4.16
CA GLN A 665 -35.80 13.51 4.01
C GLN A 665 -35.00 14.52 3.18
N HIS A 666 -33.67 14.51 3.26
CA HIS A 666 -32.79 15.53 2.64
C HIS A 666 -31.90 15.02 1.49
N GLN A 667 -32.12 13.78 1.02
CA GLN A 667 -31.28 13.14 -0.01
C GLN A 667 -31.16 13.96 -1.30
N ASP A 668 -32.21 14.68 -1.68
CA ASP A 668 -32.21 15.48 -2.92
C ASP A 668 -31.32 16.71 -2.79
N TRP A 669 -31.32 17.36 -1.62
CA TRP A 669 -30.39 18.44 -1.31
C TRP A 669 -28.94 17.95 -1.30
N ILE A 670 -28.68 16.84 -0.62
CA ILE A 670 -27.34 16.22 -0.55
C ILE A 670 -26.82 15.90 -1.97
N ARG A 671 -27.66 15.28 -2.81
CA ARG A 671 -27.32 14.97 -4.19
C ARG A 671 -27.10 16.21 -5.06
N GLU A 672 -27.82 17.31 -4.83
CA GLU A 672 -27.58 18.58 -5.53
C GLU A 672 -26.21 19.16 -5.16
N VAL A 673 -25.90 19.25 -3.86
CA VAL A 673 -24.60 19.78 -3.39
C VAL A 673 -23.45 18.92 -3.91
N GLU A 674 -23.60 17.60 -3.88
CA GLU A 674 -22.56 16.67 -4.32
C GLU A 674 -22.44 16.59 -5.86
N GLY A 675 -23.56 16.69 -6.56
CA GLY A 675 -23.66 16.54 -8.02
C GLY A 675 -23.51 17.83 -8.83
N THR A 676 -23.55 19.02 -8.20
CA THR A 676 -23.55 20.29 -8.96
C THR A 676 -22.30 20.45 -9.82
N VAL A 677 -22.41 20.91 -11.07
CA VAL A 677 -21.26 20.98 -12.00
C VAL A 677 -20.24 22.04 -11.55
N MET A 678 -18.95 21.70 -11.52
CA MET A 678 -17.84 22.59 -11.19
C MET A 678 -16.87 22.77 -12.37
N THR A 679 -17.15 23.75 -13.24
CA THR A 679 -16.16 24.25 -14.21
C THR A 679 -15.14 25.16 -13.54
N LYS A 680 -15.62 25.97 -12.58
CA LYS A 680 -14.88 26.79 -11.62
C LYS A 680 -15.40 26.43 -10.22
N SER A 681 -14.60 26.61 -9.16
CA SER A 681 -14.95 26.25 -7.78
C SER A 681 -15.99 27.16 -7.12
N TYR A 682 -16.47 28.18 -7.83
CA TYR A 682 -17.19 29.32 -7.28
C TYR A 682 -18.39 28.91 -6.42
N LYS A 683 -19.22 27.97 -6.88
CA LYS A 683 -20.38 27.45 -6.14
C LYS A 683 -19.97 26.92 -4.76
N MET A 684 -18.92 26.11 -4.70
CA MET A 684 -18.44 25.53 -3.44
C MET A 684 -17.77 26.58 -2.56
N VAL A 685 -17.16 27.63 -3.11
CA VAL A 685 -16.61 28.73 -2.31
C VAL A 685 -17.72 29.59 -1.69
N VAL A 686 -18.82 29.81 -2.40
CA VAL A 686 -20.02 30.45 -1.81
C VAL A 686 -20.60 29.57 -0.70
N LEU A 687 -20.69 28.26 -0.92
CA LEU A 687 -21.13 27.32 0.12
C LEU A 687 -20.19 27.33 1.34
N ALA A 688 -18.87 27.38 1.12
CA ALA A 688 -17.88 27.46 2.20
C ALA A 688 -18.01 28.77 3.00
N ALA A 689 -18.26 29.90 2.32
CA ALA A 689 -18.55 31.17 3.00
C ALA A 689 -19.82 31.10 3.85
N MET A 690 -20.87 30.43 3.33
CA MET A 690 -22.11 30.23 4.07
C MET A 690 -21.90 29.34 5.30
N LEU A 691 -21.13 28.26 5.17
CA LEU A 691 -20.77 27.35 6.27
C LEU A 691 -19.93 28.01 7.37
N GLU A 692 -19.15 29.06 7.05
CA GLU A 692 -18.35 29.80 8.05
C GLU A 692 -19.22 30.45 9.15
N ARG A 693 -20.53 30.60 8.92
CA ARG A 693 -21.51 31.12 9.89
C ARG A 693 -21.91 30.11 10.98
N GLY A 694 -21.46 28.85 10.88
CA GLY A 694 -21.71 27.80 11.87
C GLY A 694 -23.04 27.06 11.69
N PRO A 695 -23.27 26.00 12.50
CA PRO A 695 -24.36 25.03 12.32
C PRO A 695 -25.78 25.63 12.43
N ASP A 696 -25.93 26.75 13.13
CA ASP A 696 -27.24 27.39 13.35
C ASP A 696 -27.64 28.35 12.21
N HIS A 697 -26.66 28.92 11.50
CA HIS A 697 -26.87 30.04 10.57
C HIS A 697 -26.35 29.79 9.16
N TRP A 698 -25.76 28.61 8.89
CA TRP A 698 -25.15 28.35 7.59
C TRP A 698 -26.16 28.38 6.43
N ALA A 699 -27.41 27.96 6.66
CA ALA A 699 -28.45 27.90 5.64
C ALA A 699 -29.21 29.24 5.46
N ASP A 700 -28.95 30.24 6.30
CA ASP A 700 -29.60 31.55 6.22
C ASP A 700 -29.27 32.23 4.88
N ALA A 701 -30.22 33.01 4.36
CA ALA A 701 -30.00 33.75 3.12
C ALA A 701 -28.76 34.67 3.23
N ILE A 702 -28.00 34.79 2.14
CA ILE A 702 -26.77 35.59 2.08
C ILE A 702 -26.73 36.46 0.81
N THR A 703 -26.10 37.62 0.90
CA THR A 703 -25.92 38.53 -0.25
C THR A 703 -24.54 38.37 -0.91
N PRO A 704 -24.38 38.75 -2.19
CA PRO A 704 -23.08 38.74 -2.86
C PRO A 704 -22.02 39.58 -2.13
N GLU A 705 -22.42 40.71 -1.53
CA GLU A 705 -21.57 41.61 -0.76
C GLU A 705 -21.02 40.93 0.50
N GLU A 706 -21.88 40.21 1.25
CA GLU A 706 -21.46 39.44 2.43
C GLU A 706 -20.47 38.31 2.09
N VAL A 707 -20.60 37.70 0.90
CA VAL A 707 -19.69 36.63 0.46
C VAL A 707 -18.36 37.17 -0.09
N ALA A 708 -18.33 38.41 -0.59
CA ALA A 708 -17.19 38.96 -1.32
C ALA A 708 -15.84 38.91 -0.56
N PRO A 709 -15.75 39.26 0.75
CA PRO A 709 -14.50 39.17 1.50
C PRO A 709 -13.94 37.75 1.58
N TYR A 710 -14.80 36.78 1.93
CA TYR A 710 -14.39 35.37 2.02
C TYR A 710 -13.97 34.83 0.66
N PHE A 711 -14.77 35.11 -0.37
CA PHE A 711 -14.53 34.64 -1.73
C PHE A 711 -13.18 35.13 -2.26
N HIS A 712 -12.86 36.42 -2.09
CA HIS A 712 -11.57 36.96 -2.51
C HIS A 712 -10.40 36.37 -1.71
N ARG A 713 -10.51 36.36 -0.37
CA ARG A 713 -9.49 35.79 0.53
C ARG A 713 -9.17 34.34 0.15
N PHE A 714 -10.18 33.52 -0.11
CA PHE A 714 -10.03 32.11 -0.46
C PHE A 714 -9.13 31.88 -1.69
N TYR A 715 -9.27 32.69 -2.74
CA TYR A 715 -8.44 32.56 -3.94
C TYR A 715 -7.05 33.19 -3.78
N MET A 716 -6.91 34.26 -2.99
CA MET A 716 -5.63 34.93 -2.79
C MET A 716 -4.71 34.21 -1.79
N GLU A 717 -5.27 33.40 -0.89
CA GLU A 717 -4.51 32.65 0.12
C GLU A 717 -3.53 31.64 -0.49
N LYS A 718 -3.86 31.04 -1.65
CA LYS A 718 -3.06 30.01 -2.30
C LYS A 718 -2.92 30.28 -3.79
N ASP A 719 -1.69 30.33 -4.29
CA ASP A 719 -1.40 30.69 -5.68
C ASP A 719 -2.01 29.75 -6.72
N TYR A 720 -2.10 28.45 -6.44
CA TYR A 720 -2.72 27.50 -7.37
C TYR A 720 -4.22 27.77 -7.55
N ARG A 721 -4.94 28.16 -6.48
CA ARG A 721 -6.38 28.51 -6.54
C ARG A 721 -6.58 29.74 -7.41
N LYS A 722 -5.72 30.76 -7.21
CA LYS A 722 -5.67 31.97 -8.03
C LYS A 722 -5.42 31.66 -9.50
N LYS A 723 -4.42 30.82 -9.82
CA LYS A 723 -4.04 30.45 -11.19
C LYS A 723 -5.10 29.61 -11.91
N ILE A 724 -5.79 28.71 -11.23
CA ILE A 724 -6.75 27.77 -11.86
C ILE A 724 -8.08 28.47 -12.13
N ASP A 725 -8.66 29.11 -11.11
CA ASP A 725 -10.04 29.60 -11.22
C ASP A 725 -10.15 31.12 -11.28
N PHE A 726 -9.12 31.87 -10.86
CA PHE A 726 -9.15 33.33 -10.71
C PHE A 726 -8.09 34.06 -11.57
N SER A 727 -7.83 33.57 -12.78
CA SER A 727 -6.73 34.03 -13.65
C SER A 727 -7.15 34.48 -15.06
N ASP A 728 -8.46 34.49 -15.34
CA ASP A 728 -9.01 34.96 -16.61
C ASP A 728 -8.89 36.49 -16.71
N ALA A 729 -9.01 37.05 -17.92
CA ALA A 729 -8.82 38.49 -18.15
C ALA A 729 -9.74 39.40 -17.30
N GLU A 730 -10.91 38.89 -16.91
CA GLU A 730 -11.85 39.58 -16.01
C GLU A 730 -11.42 39.47 -14.54
N THR A 731 -11.01 38.29 -14.07
CA THR A 731 -10.69 38.03 -12.66
C THR A 731 -9.29 38.47 -12.26
N LYS A 732 -8.34 38.55 -13.20
CA LYS A 732 -7.03 39.19 -12.97
C LYS A 732 -7.15 40.65 -12.50
N LYS A 733 -8.17 41.37 -12.96
CA LYS A 733 -8.46 42.75 -12.54
C LYS A 733 -9.02 42.84 -11.12
N LEU A 734 -9.32 41.70 -10.50
CA LEU A 734 -9.89 41.57 -9.16
C LEU A 734 -8.89 40.95 -8.17
N TRP A 735 -7.61 40.84 -8.55
CA TRP A 735 -6.55 40.41 -7.63
C TRP A 735 -6.39 41.40 -6.49
N ASP A 736 -6.43 42.69 -6.83
CA ASP A 736 -6.66 43.74 -5.84
C ASP A 736 -8.13 43.73 -5.43
N TYR A 737 -8.37 43.77 -4.12
CA TYR A 737 -9.73 43.65 -3.58
C TYR A 737 -10.58 44.86 -3.93
N ASP A 738 -11.71 44.62 -4.59
CA ASP A 738 -12.77 45.59 -4.89
C ASP A 738 -14.12 44.91 -4.62
N GLU A 739 -14.71 45.22 -3.47
CA GLU A 739 -15.92 44.56 -2.97
C GLU A 739 -17.06 44.61 -3.99
N ALA A 740 -17.33 45.78 -4.58
CA ALA A 740 -18.42 45.97 -5.53
C ALA A 740 -18.23 45.12 -6.80
N LYS A 741 -17.00 45.01 -7.31
CA LYS A 741 -16.72 44.18 -8.49
C LYS A 741 -16.75 42.69 -8.17
N VAL A 742 -16.25 42.28 -7.01
CA VAL A 742 -16.28 40.87 -6.56
C VAL A 742 -17.71 40.43 -6.29
N ALA A 743 -18.52 41.24 -5.59
CA ALA A 743 -19.95 41.00 -5.38
C ALA A 743 -20.71 40.87 -6.70
N LYS A 744 -20.44 41.76 -7.67
CA LYS A 744 -21.04 41.67 -9.01
C LYS A 744 -20.66 40.38 -9.76
N LEU A 745 -19.41 39.92 -9.60
CA LEU A 745 -18.98 38.62 -10.13
C LEU A 745 -19.79 37.51 -9.49
N ILE A 746 -19.87 37.44 -8.16
CA ILE A 746 -20.56 36.40 -7.37
C ILE A 746 -22.06 36.34 -7.73
N ALA A 747 -22.72 37.50 -7.83
CA ALA A 747 -24.12 37.61 -8.21
C ALA A 747 -24.36 37.00 -9.60
N ARG A 748 -23.53 37.37 -10.59
CA ARG A 748 -23.59 36.84 -11.96
C ARG A 748 -23.25 35.35 -12.01
N MET A 749 -22.20 34.95 -11.30
CA MET A 749 -21.74 33.57 -11.13
C MET A 749 -20.90 33.45 -9.85
N PRO A 750 -21.31 32.60 -8.88
CA PRO A 750 -22.12 31.42 -9.14
C PRO A 750 -23.61 31.55 -8.81
N MET A 751 -24.07 32.58 -8.09
CA MET A 751 -25.41 32.60 -7.46
C MET A 751 -26.55 32.44 -8.47
N THR A 752 -26.58 33.28 -9.51
CA THR A 752 -27.58 33.16 -10.60
C THR A 752 -27.50 31.81 -11.32
N LYS A 753 -26.29 31.30 -11.56
CA LYS A 753 -26.09 30.04 -12.29
C LYS A 753 -26.48 28.82 -11.48
N TRP A 754 -26.28 28.85 -10.16
CA TRP A 754 -26.67 27.76 -9.29
C TRP A 754 -28.18 27.70 -9.14
N SER A 755 -28.83 28.84 -8.91
CA SER A 755 -30.30 28.92 -8.84
C SER A 755 -30.97 28.41 -10.12
N GLY A 756 -30.44 28.76 -11.30
CA GLY A 756 -30.96 28.24 -12.57
C GLY A 756 -30.73 26.75 -12.82
N SER A 757 -29.79 26.10 -12.12
CA SER A 757 -29.43 24.68 -12.34
C SER A 757 -29.97 23.72 -11.28
N SER A 758 -30.38 24.21 -10.11
CA SER A 758 -30.69 23.42 -8.90
C SER A 758 -32.12 22.90 -8.82
N LYS A 759 -32.92 23.05 -9.89
CA LYS A 759 -34.34 22.60 -9.96
C LYS A 759 -35.21 23.10 -8.79
N GLY A 760 -34.96 24.31 -8.31
CA GLY A 760 -35.74 24.94 -7.23
C GLY A 760 -35.19 24.73 -5.82
N LEU A 761 -34.10 23.97 -5.64
CA LEU A 761 -33.44 23.78 -4.33
C LEU A 761 -32.62 25.00 -3.88
N VAL A 762 -32.35 25.93 -4.79
CA VAL A 762 -31.58 27.17 -4.53
C VAL A 762 -32.25 28.34 -5.25
N SER A 763 -32.51 29.44 -4.55
CA SER A 763 -33.04 30.68 -5.12
C SER A 763 -32.01 31.80 -5.10
N PHE A 764 -32.04 32.66 -6.11
CA PHE A 764 -31.36 33.95 -6.10
C PHE A 764 -32.31 35.04 -6.60
N GLU A 765 -33.05 35.66 -5.68
CA GLU A 765 -34.07 36.68 -5.98
C GLU A 765 -33.85 37.92 -5.10
N GLY A 766 -34.07 39.11 -5.66
CA GLY A 766 -33.93 40.36 -4.90
C GLY A 766 -32.54 40.61 -4.31
N GLY A 767 -31.49 39.99 -4.86
CA GLY A 767 -30.12 40.08 -4.35
C GLY A 767 -29.82 39.14 -3.17
N ARG A 768 -30.76 38.26 -2.79
CA ARG A 768 -30.60 37.29 -1.72
C ARG A 768 -30.45 35.88 -2.28
N PHE A 769 -29.43 35.16 -1.84
CA PHE A 769 -29.17 33.77 -2.19
C PHE A 769 -29.54 32.86 -1.02
N GLU A 770 -30.39 31.86 -1.26
CA GLU A 770 -30.95 31.02 -0.20
C GLU A 770 -31.09 29.56 -0.64
N PHE A 771 -31.10 28.65 0.34
CA PHE A 771 -31.35 27.23 0.12
C PHE A 771 -32.78 26.87 0.52
N ASN A 772 -33.50 26.22 -0.38
CA ASN A 772 -34.86 25.73 -0.12
C ASN A 772 -34.79 24.32 0.48
N ILE A 773 -34.22 24.23 1.68
CA ILE A 773 -34.12 22.99 2.45
C ILE A 773 -35.39 22.86 3.29
N PRO A 774 -36.07 21.69 3.33
CA PRO A 774 -37.17 21.48 4.26
C PRO A 774 -36.71 21.76 5.69
N ASN A 775 -37.32 22.72 6.40
CA ASN A 775 -36.87 23.11 7.72
C ASN A 775 -37.34 22.09 8.78
N ASN A 776 -36.40 21.31 9.32
CA ASN A 776 -36.58 20.65 10.61
C ASN A 776 -35.41 21.05 11.53
N ILE A 777 -35.72 21.69 12.66
CA ILE A 777 -34.74 22.29 13.57
C ILE A 777 -33.83 21.20 14.19
N ASP A 778 -34.37 20.01 14.43
CA ASP A 778 -33.64 18.88 15.05
C ASP A 778 -32.56 18.28 14.13
N SER A 779 -32.58 18.59 12.82
CA SER A 779 -31.66 18.02 11.82
C SER A 779 -30.55 18.97 11.37
N SER A 780 -30.56 20.24 11.83
CA SER A 780 -29.71 21.31 11.26
C SER A 780 -28.21 21.05 11.44
N GLU A 781 -27.80 20.58 12.62
CA GLU A 781 -26.40 20.31 12.94
C GLU A 781 -25.86 19.12 12.12
N LEU A 782 -26.67 18.07 11.94
CA LEU A 782 -26.27 16.89 11.17
C LEU A 782 -26.12 17.22 9.68
N ILE A 783 -27.07 17.97 9.12
CA ILE A 783 -27.00 18.44 7.72
C ILE A 783 -25.80 19.37 7.53
N TYR A 784 -25.53 20.26 8.49
CA TYR A 784 -24.34 21.12 8.47
C TYR A 784 -23.07 20.29 8.34
N VAL A 785 -22.87 19.29 9.21
CA VAL A 785 -21.67 18.43 9.21
C VAL A 785 -21.52 17.71 7.86
N TRP A 786 -22.61 17.17 7.32
CA TRP A 786 -22.60 16.48 6.03
C TRP A 786 -22.27 17.38 4.86
N VAL A 787 -22.89 18.56 4.79
CA VAL A 787 -22.66 19.55 3.73
C VAL A 787 -21.24 20.11 3.83
N GLU A 788 -20.72 20.30 5.04
CA GLU A 788 -19.33 20.73 5.27
C GLU A 788 -18.33 19.69 4.75
N GLN A 789 -18.55 18.40 5.02
CA GLN A 789 -17.71 17.32 4.50
C GLN A 789 -17.73 17.25 2.98
N ILE A 790 -18.91 17.36 2.36
CA ILE A 790 -19.04 17.39 0.90
C ILE A 790 -18.31 18.61 0.33
N CYS A 791 -18.50 19.80 0.92
CA CYS A 791 -17.85 21.03 0.46
C CYS A 791 -16.32 20.92 0.49
N LYS A 792 -15.75 20.45 1.61
CA LYS A 792 -14.30 20.23 1.78
C LYS A 792 -13.75 19.25 0.74
N TYR A 793 -14.38 18.09 0.59
CA TYR A 793 -14.00 17.09 -0.42
C TYR A 793 -14.04 17.68 -1.84
N ARG A 794 -15.13 18.35 -2.21
CA ARG A 794 -15.33 18.86 -3.57
C ARG A 794 -14.37 19.98 -3.94
N LEU A 795 -14.02 20.86 -3.00
CA LEU A 795 -13.01 21.87 -3.21
C LEU A 795 -11.63 21.23 -3.42
N HIS A 796 -11.27 20.26 -2.58
CA HIS A 796 -10.00 19.55 -2.70
C HIS A 796 -9.86 18.87 -4.07
N TRP A 797 -10.83 18.01 -4.42
CA TRP A 797 -10.84 17.25 -5.66
C TRP A 797 -10.83 18.12 -6.92
N HIS A 798 -11.52 19.28 -6.91
CA HIS A 798 -11.57 20.16 -8.07
C HIS A 798 -10.21 20.76 -8.41
N PHE A 799 -9.48 21.25 -7.40
CA PHE A 799 -8.18 21.86 -7.63
C PHE A 799 -7.11 20.81 -7.96
N GLU A 800 -7.14 19.66 -7.28
CA GLU A 800 -6.31 18.50 -7.61
C GLU A 800 -6.46 18.11 -9.10
N ARG A 801 -7.69 17.86 -9.57
CA ARG A 801 -7.97 17.49 -10.97
C ARG A 801 -7.48 18.52 -11.98
N LYS A 802 -7.61 19.81 -11.67
CA LYS A 802 -7.25 20.91 -12.59
C LYS A 802 -5.75 21.09 -12.72
N VAL A 803 -4.98 20.84 -11.66
CA VAL A 803 -3.52 20.76 -11.74
C VAL A 803 -3.12 19.64 -12.72
N ASN A 804 -3.69 18.45 -12.54
CA ASN A 804 -3.39 17.30 -13.39
C ASN A 804 -3.73 17.53 -14.88
N ASN A 805 -4.89 18.12 -15.20
CA ASN A 805 -5.27 18.39 -16.59
C ASN A 805 -4.45 19.48 -17.29
N THR A 806 -3.83 20.41 -16.55
CA THR A 806 -3.04 21.50 -17.16
C THR A 806 -1.69 20.97 -17.68
N LEU A 807 -1.14 19.95 -17.02
CA LEU A 807 0.07 19.23 -17.44
C LEU A 807 -0.15 18.42 -18.74
N PHE A 808 -1.35 17.87 -18.97
CA PHE A 808 -1.68 17.10 -20.18
C PHE A 808 -1.88 17.94 -21.47
N ILE A 809 -2.17 19.25 -21.36
CA ILE A 809 -2.41 20.10 -22.55
C ILE A 809 -1.09 20.68 -23.08
N ASN A 810 -0.11 20.94 -22.22
CA ASN A 810 1.20 21.44 -22.63
C ASN A 810 2.07 20.40 -23.36
N THR A 811 1.72 19.11 -23.30
CA THR A 811 2.43 18.03 -24.02
C THR A 811 1.89 17.73 -25.42
N LYS A 812 0.69 18.21 -25.78
CA LYS A 812 0.14 18.07 -27.16
C LYS A 812 0.34 19.30 -28.05
N GLY A 813 0.95 20.35 -27.51
CA GLY A 813 1.16 21.63 -28.17
C GLY A 813 2.62 22.03 -28.25
N LYS A 814 3.53 21.10 -28.56
CA LYS A 814 4.86 21.38 -29.11
C LYS A 814 5.24 20.32 -30.13
#